data_AF-A0A0L0DM95-F1
#
_entry.id   AF-A0A0L0DM95-F1
#
_cell.length_a   1.000
_cell.length_b   1.000
_cell.length_c   1.000
_cell.angle_alpha   90.00
_cell.angle_beta   90.00
_cell.angle_gamma   90.00
#
_symmetry.space_group_name_H-M   'P 1'
#
loop_
_entity.id
_entity.type
_entity.pdbx_description
1 polymer ?
#
loop_
_entity_poly.entity_id
_entity_poly.type
_entity_poly.pdbx_seq_one_letter_code
_entity_poly.pdbx_strand_id
1 'polypeptide(L)'
;MDESRKRRREDGARGGGQGPGGKKARGLAATVVASHYDAQARETLRDRASSQILKLRQFNNWTKSVLIATFLRWPGFHVLDVAAGKGGDLHKFELAGVASWTAVDISAASIHEAARRYSKSREPRAFGARLFVADCAAVPLWHRTTRAHLVKVANDARPPALAADMRYPPDYAPFAFDLASCQFALHYSFRSERAAHVFMDNIAAKLKPGGYFISTIVDATVLAARLARVRGVSPGATGFGNSIYSVRFKPDVADALMAGTVPPFGAEYHFTLSDVVDCPEFVVDFNVLVAIAKAHGLAFSFKAGFMDFYAQNRESPHFSNLLRRLRLVGHNGQLLLSPQEIEAASIYMVCAFQRPGKLVLTEPKRRAFSQFPPEAVADLDPAVFGPVVSKSALVAPGWEVDEVNPPPGVPTDSGVLFGARYVHKESGTAAAVYLGVPFALPPTGERRWKSPQPLPGSVRHTIINATYFGPSCMQLSSVVPPDQQSEDCLYLNVFVPETALSGGPTTPVMEFIYGGSFVSGSSWTLDGFYTGLNLTLSDVIVVTMNYRLGPFGFLATHAALAEAGSVGNYGLEDQTLAMQWTAANIAGFGGDPKLITLFGESAGAISVCYHLAWHASSEAGLFSQVIMESPDCNTVVPLQAALVQGASFATAVNCPPGNPAQQLACMRNVSTDAVLHALPLAPLGTADGASYSPVLDGKIVVAPPNMLLSKHVEPDVPVITGTNAQSCTLFVMRVTAMREMTSATLAKLVAALWPKDVDQILAHYPLSQYSLVPPASAWAQILSDYIFVCPTRVTSSILADGGADAFLYKFAYVPDCDIFPPDLHKYLGAYHFAEIPLVFGNPPLIPPVPCTWSPSDRNVSLAMRHIWTGFAHAELPSSLVDWPAYNTTARPLYIIDEASSLDHNYRGQLCDFWANIPPPSVIADSHALARPALLQALATSPEHILALIG
;
A
#
# COMPACT_ATOMS: atom_id res chain seq x y z
N MET A 1 -61.80 27.22 58.31
CA MET A 1 -61.95 27.12 56.84
C MET A 1 -60.63 26.56 56.33
N ASP A 2 -60.46 25.24 56.40
CA ASP A 2 -60.90 24.21 55.43
C ASP A 2 -59.70 23.89 54.52
N GLU A 3 -59.23 22.66 54.31
CA GLU A 3 -59.44 21.37 54.95
C GLU A 3 -58.28 20.47 54.51
N SER A 4 -57.96 19.47 55.34
CA SER A 4 -57.34 18.19 54.95
C SER A 4 -55.88 18.17 54.46
N ARG A 5 -55.01 17.22 54.82
CA ARG A 5 -54.78 16.36 56.01
C ARG A 5 -53.42 15.70 55.66
N LYS A 6 -52.30 16.05 56.31
CA LYS A 6 -51.76 15.45 57.54
C LYS A 6 -51.53 13.92 57.42
N ARG A 7 -50.27 13.46 57.50
CA ARG A 7 -49.67 12.98 58.77
C ARG A 7 -48.21 12.49 58.67
N ARG A 8 -47.44 12.99 59.64
CA ARG A 8 -46.18 12.51 60.21
C ARG A 8 -46.37 11.24 61.04
N ARG A 9 -45.22 10.66 61.47
CA ARG A 9 -44.84 10.05 62.78
C ARG A 9 -44.45 8.58 62.65
N GLU A 10 -43.56 7.98 63.44
CA GLU A 10 -42.58 8.34 64.49
C GLU A 10 -41.83 7.00 64.81
N ASP A 11 -40.60 7.12 65.31
CA ASP A 11 -39.95 6.31 66.36
C ASP A 11 -39.80 4.77 66.32
N GLY A 12 -38.64 4.29 66.80
CA GLY A 12 -38.51 2.94 67.37
C GLY A 12 -37.11 2.31 67.31
N ALA A 13 -36.35 2.42 68.39
CA ALA A 13 -34.96 2.00 68.57
C ALA A 13 -34.73 0.48 68.84
N ARG A 14 -33.54 -0.05 68.50
CA ARG A 14 -32.51 -0.62 69.44
C ARG A 14 -31.60 -1.69 68.80
N GLY A 15 -30.28 -1.48 68.93
CA GLY A 15 -29.33 -2.51 69.39
C GLY A 15 -28.46 -3.27 68.37
N GLY A 16 -27.14 -3.00 68.38
CA GLY A 16 -26.12 -4.05 68.18
C GLY A 16 -25.04 -3.81 67.11
N GLY A 17 -23.84 -3.37 67.54
CA GLY A 17 -22.56 -3.73 66.91
C GLY A 17 -22.03 -2.86 65.75
N GLN A 18 -21.38 -1.74 66.06
CA GLN A 18 -20.48 -1.07 65.13
C GLN A 18 -19.13 -1.79 65.08
N GLY A 19 -18.79 -2.35 63.92
CA GLY A 19 -17.41 -2.39 63.43
C GLY A 19 -17.22 -1.24 62.43
N PRO A 20 -16.25 -0.31 62.62
CA PRO A 20 -16.07 0.82 61.72
C PRO A 20 -15.16 0.43 60.54
N GLY A 21 -15.49 0.85 59.31
CA GLY A 21 -14.47 1.01 58.27
C GLY A 21 -14.83 0.72 56.81
N GLY A 22 -15.89 -0.03 56.48
CA GLY A 22 -16.02 -0.57 55.12
C GLY A 22 -16.87 0.19 54.10
N LYS A 23 -17.87 0.98 54.53
CA LYS A 23 -18.94 1.46 53.63
C LYS A 23 -18.86 2.93 53.19
N LYS A 24 -18.18 3.82 53.92
CA LYS A 24 -18.10 5.26 53.55
C LYS A 24 -17.02 5.58 52.50
N ALA A 25 -15.93 4.81 52.41
CA ALA A 25 -14.87 5.04 51.42
C ALA A 25 -15.26 4.63 49.99
N ARG A 26 -16.20 3.68 49.83
CA ARG A 26 -16.57 3.09 48.52
C ARG A 26 -17.28 4.05 47.55
N GLY A 27 -17.92 5.12 48.03
CA GLY A 27 -18.65 6.08 47.18
C GLY A 27 -17.90 7.39 46.89
N LEU A 28 -16.94 7.77 47.74
CA LEU A 28 -16.35 9.11 47.71
C LEU A 28 -15.41 9.29 46.51
N ALA A 29 -14.52 8.32 46.25
CA ALA A 29 -13.54 8.41 45.16
C ALA A 29 -14.20 8.44 43.76
N ALA A 30 -15.20 7.59 43.52
CA ALA A 30 -15.95 7.57 42.25
C ALA A 30 -16.68 8.90 42.00
N THR A 31 -17.28 9.47 43.04
CA THR A 31 -18.00 10.75 42.97
C THR A 31 -17.04 11.91 42.74
N VAL A 32 -15.84 11.89 43.33
CA VAL A 32 -14.79 12.89 43.12
C VAL A 32 -14.28 12.86 41.67
N VAL A 33 -14.00 11.68 41.13
CA VAL A 33 -13.55 11.52 39.73
C VAL A 33 -14.63 12.00 38.75
N ALA A 34 -15.89 11.58 38.95
CA ALA A 34 -17.00 12.03 38.11
C ALA A 34 -17.21 13.57 38.19
N SER A 35 -17.16 14.14 39.39
CA SER A 35 -17.32 15.59 39.62
C SER A 35 -16.19 16.41 38.99
N HIS A 36 -14.95 15.90 39.00
CA HIS A 36 -13.79 16.53 38.35
C HIS A 36 -13.99 16.64 36.84
N TYR A 37 -14.36 15.54 36.17
CA TYR A 37 -14.61 15.56 34.72
C TYR A 37 -15.86 16.36 34.33
N ASP A 38 -16.89 16.37 35.18
CA ASP A 38 -18.06 17.24 35.02
C ASP A 38 -17.69 18.73 35.11
N ALA A 39 -16.78 19.11 36.01
CA ALA A 39 -16.29 20.49 36.14
C ALA A 39 -15.44 20.93 34.92
N GLN A 40 -14.62 20.04 34.37
CA GLN A 40 -13.86 20.28 33.13
C GLN A 40 -14.72 20.29 31.86
N ALA A 41 -16.04 20.01 31.93
CA ALA A 41 -16.95 20.04 30.78
C ALA A 41 -17.03 21.38 30.04
N ARG A 42 -16.49 22.47 30.62
CA ARG A 42 -16.64 23.85 30.14
C ARG A 42 -15.45 24.43 29.35
N GLU A 43 -14.35 23.71 29.17
CA GLU A 43 -13.18 24.22 28.42
C GLU A 43 -13.45 24.40 26.91
N THR A 44 -13.09 25.56 26.39
CA THR A 44 -13.22 25.92 24.96
C THR A 44 -12.00 25.45 24.14
N LEU A 45 -12.13 25.43 22.81
CA LEU A 45 -10.99 25.14 21.91
C LEU A 45 -9.83 26.14 22.06
N ARG A 46 -10.12 27.38 22.50
CA ARG A 46 -9.11 28.42 22.75
C ARG A 46 -8.28 28.09 24.00
N ASP A 47 -8.92 27.62 25.07
CA ASP A 47 -8.24 27.25 26.32
C ASP A 47 -7.30 26.06 26.12
N ARG A 48 -7.63 25.15 25.19
CA ARG A 48 -6.75 24.02 24.83
C ARG A 48 -5.51 24.42 24.04
N ALA A 49 -5.59 25.50 23.25
CA ALA A 49 -4.47 25.97 22.44
C ALA A 49 -3.41 26.72 23.28
N SER A 50 -3.78 27.19 24.48
CA SER A 50 -2.91 27.88 25.43
C SER A 50 -2.35 26.99 26.56
N SER A 51 -2.64 25.69 26.57
CA SER A 51 -2.21 24.78 27.64
C SER A 51 -0.69 24.58 27.63
N GLN A 52 -0.09 24.59 28.82
CA GLN A 52 1.35 24.38 29.01
C GLN A 52 1.82 22.98 28.58
N ILE A 53 0.89 22.02 28.47
CA ILE A 53 1.16 20.62 28.10
C ILE A 53 0.61 20.24 26.72
N LEU A 54 0.48 21.21 25.80
CA LEU A 54 -0.09 20.99 24.47
C LEU A 54 0.61 19.85 23.71
N LYS A 55 1.94 19.77 23.75
CA LYS A 55 2.70 18.72 23.04
C LYS A 55 2.50 17.36 23.69
N LEU A 56 2.49 17.28 25.02
CA LEU A 56 2.14 16.05 25.73
C LEU A 56 0.72 15.55 25.38
N ARG A 57 -0.28 16.45 25.29
CA ARG A 57 -1.64 16.08 24.88
C ARG A 57 -1.68 15.55 23.44
N GLN A 58 -0.93 16.18 22.54
CA GLN A 58 -0.77 15.71 21.16
C GLN A 58 -0.08 14.34 21.11
N PHE A 59 0.94 14.12 21.92
CA PHE A 59 1.67 12.84 22.00
C PHE A 59 0.82 11.71 22.57
N ASN A 60 0.02 11.98 23.60
CA ASN A 60 -0.96 11.03 24.11
C ASN A 60 -2.00 10.70 23.04
N ASN A 61 -2.46 11.71 22.27
CA ASN A 61 -3.38 11.49 21.15
C ASN A 61 -2.75 10.65 20.03
N TRP A 62 -1.48 10.88 19.71
CA TRP A 62 -0.72 10.06 18.77
C TRP A 62 -0.63 8.62 19.26
N THR A 63 -0.17 8.40 20.49
CA THR A 63 -0.02 7.07 21.12
C THR A 63 -1.33 6.28 21.09
N LYS A 64 -2.46 6.93 21.46
CA LYS A 64 -3.79 6.32 21.36
C LYS A 64 -4.17 5.96 19.93
N SER A 65 -3.86 6.82 18.96
CA SER A 65 -4.17 6.57 17.54
C SER A 65 -3.39 5.37 17.01
N VAL A 66 -2.09 5.30 17.32
CA VAL A 66 -1.24 4.17 16.95
C VAL A 66 -1.75 2.89 17.61
N LEU A 67 -2.02 2.92 18.92
CA LEU A 67 -2.52 1.76 19.65
C LEU A 67 -3.87 1.27 19.10
N ILE A 68 -4.83 2.16 18.90
CA ILE A 68 -6.14 1.81 18.34
C ILE A 68 -5.98 1.24 16.93
N ALA A 69 -5.21 1.88 16.05
CA ALA A 69 -4.98 1.38 14.69
C ALA A 69 -4.25 0.03 14.66
N THR A 70 -3.35 -0.23 15.61
CA THR A 70 -2.62 -1.50 15.71
C THR A 70 -3.54 -2.68 16.01
N PHE A 71 -4.63 -2.44 16.76
CA PHE A 71 -5.55 -3.49 17.22
C PHE A 71 -6.92 -3.48 16.50
N LEU A 72 -7.29 -2.39 15.83
CA LEU A 72 -8.36 -2.32 14.84
C LEU A 72 -7.80 -2.66 13.46
N ARG A 73 -7.62 -3.96 13.24
CA ARG A 73 -6.97 -4.49 12.04
C ARG A 73 -7.85 -4.43 10.79
N TRP A 74 -9.17 -4.22 10.92
CA TRP A 74 -10.15 -4.24 9.82
C TRP A 74 -11.32 -3.27 10.07
N PRO A 75 -11.95 -2.75 8.99
CA PRO A 75 -13.26 -2.12 9.11
C PRO A 75 -14.32 -3.14 9.58
N GLY A 76 -15.42 -2.65 10.14
CA GLY A 76 -16.54 -3.47 10.60
C GLY A 76 -16.47 -3.91 12.07
N PHE A 77 -15.43 -3.52 12.82
CA PHE A 77 -15.31 -3.93 14.23
C PHE A 77 -16.38 -3.30 15.12
N HIS A 78 -16.87 -4.05 16.10
CA HIS A 78 -17.70 -3.50 17.18
C HIS A 78 -16.81 -3.12 18.35
N VAL A 79 -16.80 -1.83 18.69
CA VAL A 79 -15.93 -1.29 19.74
C VAL A 79 -16.71 -0.98 21.01
N LEU A 80 -16.16 -1.44 22.14
CA LEU A 80 -16.51 -0.98 23.48
C LEU A 80 -15.45 0.04 23.95
N ASP A 81 -15.85 1.29 24.11
CA ASP A 81 -15.02 2.39 24.58
C ASP A 81 -15.38 2.70 26.05
N VAL A 82 -14.55 2.23 26.97
CA VAL A 82 -14.76 2.33 28.43
C VAL A 82 -14.00 3.54 28.96
N ALA A 83 -14.69 4.36 29.76
CA ALA A 83 -14.23 5.70 30.12
C ALA A 83 -14.01 6.57 28.88
N ALA A 84 -15.00 6.55 27.97
CA ALA A 84 -14.96 7.24 26.68
C ALA A 84 -14.85 8.77 26.80
N GLY A 85 -15.13 9.32 27.99
CA GLY A 85 -15.20 10.74 28.26
C GLY A 85 -16.14 11.44 27.28
N LYS A 86 -15.67 12.56 26.72
CA LYS A 86 -16.40 13.38 25.75
C LYS A 86 -16.33 12.82 24.31
N GLY A 87 -16.05 11.53 24.13
CA GLY A 87 -15.83 10.91 22.81
C GLY A 87 -14.55 11.39 22.14
N GLY A 88 -13.44 11.49 22.89
CA GLY A 88 -12.15 11.97 22.38
C GLY A 88 -11.50 11.04 21.34
N ASP A 89 -11.89 9.77 21.34
CA ASP A 89 -11.38 8.75 20.43
C ASP A 89 -12.38 8.39 19.32
N LEU A 90 -13.55 9.05 19.30
CA LEU A 90 -14.62 8.83 18.30
C LEU A 90 -14.10 8.90 16.85
N HIS A 91 -13.32 9.93 16.53
CA HIS A 91 -12.78 10.10 15.18
C HIS A 91 -11.74 9.02 14.81
N LYS A 92 -11.06 8.43 15.80
CA LYS A 92 -10.12 7.32 15.57
C LYS A 92 -10.87 6.06 15.17
N PHE A 93 -12.00 5.80 15.82
CA PHE A 93 -12.88 4.69 15.47
C PHE A 93 -13.56 4.89 14.11
N GLU A 94 -13.93 6.14 13.79
CA GLU A 94 -14.44 6.49 12.46
C GLU A 94 -13.40 6.25 11.36
N LEU A 95 -12.17 6.73 11.53
CA LEU A 95 -11.07 6.49 10.58
C LEU A 95 -10.73 5.00 10.44
N ALA A 96 -10.93 4.22 11.50
CA ALA A 96 -10.75 2.77 11.48
C ALA A 96 -11.95 2.00 10.87
N GLY A 97 -13.02 2.70 10.46
CA GLY A 97 -14.17 2.08 9.79
C GLY A 97 -14.99 1.11 10.65
N VAL A 98 -15.12 1.36 11.96
CA VAL A 98 -15.86 0.46 12.88
C VAL A 98 -17.35 0.31 12.48
N ALA A 99 -18.00 -0.82 12.75
CA ALA A 99 -19.44 -1.01 12.49
C ALA A 99 -20.32 -0.41 13.58
N SER A 100 -19.83 -0.41 14.82
CA SER A 100 -20.54 0.26 15.91
C SER A 100 -19.60 0.71 17.02
N TRP A 101 -19.95 1.82 17.66
CA TRP A 101 -19.26 2.35 18.81
C TRP A 101 -20.18 2.34 20.03
N THR A 102 -19.77 1.63 21.08
CA THR A 102 -20.46 1.63 22.36
C THR A 102 -19.60 2.35 23.38
N ALA A 103 -20.01 3.54 23.81
CA ALA A 103 -19.29 4.34 24.80
C ALA A 103 -19.93 4.20 26.18
N VAL A 104 -19.10 4.00 27.19
CA VAL A 104 -19.53 3.97 28.59
C VAL A 104 -18.66 4.91 29.40
N ASP A 105 -19.28 5.78 30.18
CA ASP A 105 -18.59 6.67 31.11
C ASP A 105 -19.37 6.82 32.41
N ILE A 106 -18.69 7.13 33.51
CA ILE A 106 -19.34 7.40 34.80
C ILE A 106 -20.01 8.79 34.80
N SER A 107 -19.50 9.73 34.00
CA SER A 107 -19.99 11.10 33.88
C SER A 107 -21.11 11.19 32.84
N ALA A 108 -22.31 11.56 33.32
CA ALA A 108 -23.42 11.85 32.43
C ALA A 108 -23.09 13.02 31.48
N ALA A 109 -22.46 14.09 31.97
CA ALA A 109 -22.13 15.26 31.15
C ALA A 109 -21.17 14.89 29.99
N SER A 110 -20.20 14.01 30.26
CA SER A 110 -19.27 13.50 29.25
C SER A 110 -19.97 12.74 28.14
N ILE A 111 -20.90 11.85 28.51
CA ILE A 111 -21.72 11.11 27.55
C ILE A 111 -22.63 12.02 26.71
N HIS A 112 -23.22 13.07 27.31
CA HIS A 112 -24.01 14.05 26.55
C HIS A 112 -23.18 14.81 25.52
N GLU A 113 -21.95 15.21 25.88
CA GLU A 113 -21.02 15.84 24.94
C GLU A 113 -20.55 14.88 23.86
N ALA A 114 -20.28 13.61 24.21
CA ALA A 114 -19.94 12.56 23.26
C ALA A 114 -21.07 12.34 22.23
N ALA A 115 -22.33 12.27 22.69
CA ALA A 115 -23.51 12.21 21.84
C ALA A 115 -23.61 13.45 20.92
N ARG A 116 -23.38 14.64 21.46
CA ARG A 116 -23.37 15.89 20.68
C ARG A 116 -22.29 15.88 19.58
N ARG A 117 -21.08 15.39 19.87
CA ARG A 117 -19.99 15.29 18.88
C ARG A 117 -20.27 14.25 17.81
N TYR A 118 -20.93 13.16 18.19
CA TYR A 118 -21.39 12.17 17.23
C TYR A 118 -22.40 12.80 16.26
N SER A 119 -23.41 13.54 16.75
CA SER A 119 -24.47 14.14 15.92
C SER A 119 -24.09 15.40 15.14
N LYS A 120 -22.94 16.02 15.41
CA LYS A 120 -22.51 17.31 14.79
C LYS A 120 -21.79 17.16 13.44
N SER A 121 -21.65 15.95 12.87
CA SER A 121 -21.02 15.78 11.56
C SER A 121 -21.91 16.34 10.43
N ARG A 122 -21.29 16.91 9.38
CA ARG A 122 -22.00 17.45 8.21
C ARG A 122 -22.75 16.38 7.42
N GLU A 123 -22.29 15.12 7.52
CA GLU A 123 -22.90 13.94 6.93
C GLU A 123 -23.23 12.92 8.04
N PRO A 124 -24.27 12.08 7.89
CA PRO A 124 -24.54 10.98 8.80
C PRO A 124 -23.32 10.05 8.89
N ARG A 125 -22.89 9.70 10.11
CA ARG A 125 -21.77 8.77 10.30
C ARG A 125 -22.16 7.37 9.85
N ALA A 126 -21.23 6.68 9.21
CA ALA A 126 -21.44 5.36 8.61
C ALA A 126 -21.62 4.20 9.63
N PHE A 127 -21.55 4.46 10.94
CA PHE A 127 -21.59 3.44 11.99
C PHE A 127 -22.48 3.86 13.15
N GLY A 128 -23.18 2.92 13.76
CA GLY A 128 -24.12 3.21 14.85
C GLY A 128 -23.44 3.46 16.20
N ALA A 129 -23.98 4.36 17.01
CA ALA A 129 -23.50 4.64 18.37
C ALA A 129 -24.50 4.27 19.47
N ARG A 130 -23.98 3.78 20.60
CA ARG A 130 -24.73 3.55 21.84
C ARG A 130 -23.94 4.14 23.00
N LEU A 131 -24.58 4.95 23.83
CA LEU A 131 -23.89 5.63 24.93
C LEU A 131 -24.58 5.37 26.26
N PHE A 132 -23.79 4.99 27.26
CA PHE A 132 -24.24 4.59 28.59
C PHE A 132 -23.56 5.41 29.68
N VAL A 133 -24.35 5.78 30.69
CA VAL A 133 -23.81 6.33 31.95
C VAL A 133 -23.76 5.21 32.99
N ALA A 134 -22.56 4.76 33.37
CA ALA A 134 -22.34 3.71 34.36
C ALA A 134 -20.90 3.69 34.92
N ASP A 135 -20.75 3.34 36.21
CA ASP A 135 -19.45 3.01 36.80
C ASP A 135 -19.08 1.56 36.45
N CYS A 136 -18.23 1.39 35.44
CA CYS A 136 -17.76 0.08 34.95
C CYS A 136 -16.99 -0.73 35.99
N ALA A 137 -16.55 -0.13 37.10
CA ALA A 137 -15.87 -0.80 38.21
C ALA A 137 -16.80 -1.00 39.44
N ALA A 138 -18.09 -0.68 39.34
CA ALA A 138 -19.07 -0.91 40.41
C ALA A 138 -20.28 -1.74 39.97
N VAL A 139 -20.70 -1.62 38.71
CA VAL A 139 -21.91 -2.28 38.21
C VAL A 139 -21.61 -3.30 37.11
N PRO A 140 -22.25 -4.49 37.12
CA PRO A 140 -22.16 -5.44 36.03
C PRO A 140 -23.01 -4.95 34.84
N LEU A 141 -22.38 -4.40 33.81
CA LEU A 141 -23.05 -3.71 32.70
C LEU A 141 -24.05 -4.58 31.94
N TRP A 142 -23.81 -5.88 31.90
CA TRP A 142 -24.53 -6.83 31.04
C TRP A 142 -25.61 -7.64 31.77
N HIS A 143 -25.84 -7.36 33.05
CA HIS A 143 -26.84 -8.07 33.84
C HIS A 143 -28.23 -7.45 33.65
N ARG A 144 -29.27 -8.29 33.47
CA ARG A 144 -30.65 -7.85 33.17
C ARG A 144 -31.26 -6.90 34.21
N THR A 145 -30.78 -6.94 35.45
CA THR A 145 -31.25 -6.08 36.55
C THR A 145 -30.45 -4.79 36.72
N THR A 146 -29.39 -4.57 35.93
CA THR A 146 -28.54 -3.38 36.04
C THR A 146 -29.27 -2.16 35.47
N ARG A 147 -29.35 -1.10 36.27
CA ARG A 147 -29.87 0.20 35.83
C ARG A 147 -28.72 0.98 35.19
N ALA A 148 -28.75 1.16 33.88
CA ALA A 148 -27.85 2.05 33.15
C ALA A 148 -28.69 3.05 32.36
N HIS A 149 -28.31 4.34 32.37
CA HIS A 149 -29.03 5.34 31.59
C HIS A 149 -28.54 5.30 30.14
N LEU A 150 -29.41 4.92 29.21
CA LEU A 150 -29.13 4.92 27.78
C LEU A 150 -29.42 6.31 27.19
N VAL A 151 -28.42 6.91 26.56
CA VAL A 151 -28.62 8.10 25.72
C VAL A 151 -28.79 7.63 24.28
N LYS A 152 -30.02 7.70 23.76
CA LYS A 152 -30.32 7.30 22.37
C LYS A 152 -29.88 8.41 21.43
N VAL A 153 -29.05 8.07 20.45
CA VAL A 153 -28.64 8.98 19.38
C VAL A 153 -29.41 8.57 18.11
N ALA A 154 -30.28 9.45 17.60
CA ALA A 154 -30.98 9.20 16.35
C ALA A 154 -30.09 9.58 15.16
N ASN A 155 -30.17 8.81 14.06
CA ASN A 155 -29.49 9.13 12.79
C ASN A 155 -30.14 10.32 12.07
N ASP A 156 -31.34 10.73 12.46
CA ASP A 156 -32.03 11.91 11.94
C ASP A 156 -31.68 13.10 12.82
N ALA A 157 -31.35 14.25 12.24
CA ALA A 157 -30.80 15.48 12.83
C ALA A 157 -31.66 16.19 13.93
N ARG A 158 -32.39 15.45 14.77
CA ARG A 158 -33.11 15.94 15.95
C ARG A 158 -32.17 15.95 17.17
N PRO A 159 -32.27 16.95 18.07
CA PRO A 159 -31.47 16.98 19.30
C PRO A 159 -31.76 15.73 20.15
N PRO A 160 -30.75 15.14 20.82
CA PRO A 160 -30.93 13.94 21.60
C PRO A 160 -31.90 14.22 22.77
N ALA A 161 -33.07 13.60 22.74
CA ALA A 161 -34.00 13.61 23.85
C ALA A 161 -33.55 12.58 24.90
N LEU A 162 -33.56 12.96 26.18
CA LEU A 162 -33.42 12.02 27.28
C LEU A 162 -34.56 11.00 27.17
N ALA A 163 -34.25 9.77 26.80
CA ALA A 163 -35.20 8.69 27.01
C ALA A 163 -35.29 8.45 28.53
N ALA A 164 -36.48 8.67 29.09
CA ALA A 164 -36.78 8.43 30.49
C ALA A 164 -36.34 7.01 30.90
N ASP A 165 -35.64 6.88 32.04
CA ASP A 165 -35.32 5.66 32.80
C ASP A 165 -35.70 4.33 32.12
N MET A 166 -35.01 3.98 31.03
CA MET A 166 -35.24 2.69 30.39
C MET A 166 -34.46 1.61 31.14
N ARG A 167 -35.19 0.66 31.74
CA ARG A 167 -34.64 -0.62 32.19
C ARG A 167 -34.19 -1.41 30.96
N TYR A 168 -33.15 -2.24 31.10
CA TYR A 168 -32.71 -3.20 30.08
C TYR A 168 -33.94 -3.93 29.47
N PRO A 169 -34.25 -3.78 28.17
CA PRO A 169 -35.30 -4.58 27.55
C PRO A 169 -34.84 -6.05 27.45
N PRO A 170 -35.72 -7.04 27.66
CA PRO A 170 -35.37 -8.46 27.63
C PRO A 170 -34.89 -9.00 26.27
N ASP A 171 -35.18 -8.28 25.17
CA ASP A 171 -35.02 -8.78 23.79
C ASP A 171 -33.77 -8.25 23.07
N TYR A 172 -32.84 -7.61 23.79
CA TYR A 172 -31.55 -7.17 23.24
C TYR A 172 -30.44 -8.19 23.55
N ALA A 173 -30.24 -9.18 22.69
CA ALA A 173 -28.99 -9.94 22.58
C ALA A 173 -28.66 -10.20 21.10
N PRO A 174 -27.38 -10.12 20.65
CA PRO A 174 -26.17 -10.29 21.44
C PRO A 174 -25.13 -9.16 21.21
N PHE A 175 -24.87 -8.31 22.20
CA PHE A 175 -23.68 -7.45 22.13
C PHE A 175 -22.43 -8.31 22.25
N ALA A 176 -21.53 -8.22 21.27
CA ALA A 176 -20.20 -8.80 21.35
C ALA A 176 -19.23 -7.82 20.67
N PHE A 177 -18.08 -7.59 21.29
CA PHE A 177 -17.12 -6.58 20.86
C PHE A 177 -15.86 -7.24 20.34
N ASP A 178 -15.30 -6.70 19.26
CA ASP A 178 -14.03 -7.13 18.68
C ASP A 178 -12.84 -6.46 19.40
N LEU A 179 -13.07 -5.23 19.88
CA LEU A 179 -12.12 -4.44 20.65
C LEU A 179 -12.83 -3.77 21.84
N ALA A 180 -12.24 -3.91 23.02
CA ALA A 180 -12.48 -3.06 24.17
C ALA A 180 -11.28 -2.12 24.36
N SER A 181 -11.54 -0.81 24.48
CA SER A 181 -10.52 0.21 24.71
C SER A 181 -10.79 0.91 26.03
N CYS A 182 -9.76 1.09 26.86
CA CYS A 182 -9.81 1.93 28.06
C CYS A 182 -8.53 2.76 28.17
N GLN A 183 -8.60 4.06 27.88
CA GLN A 183 -7.42 4.91 27.80
C GLN A 183 -7.33 5.80 29.05
N PHE A 184 -6.23 5.72 29.78
CA PHE A 184 -5.91 6.54 30.96
C PHE A 184 -6.91 6.43 32.13
N ALA A 185 -7.65 5.32 32.27
CA ALA A 185 -8.66 5.19 33.33
C ALA A 185 -8.69 3.82 34.05
N LEU A 186 -7.95 2.82 33.57
CA LEU A 186 -7.99 1.47 34.15
C LEU A 186 -7.58 1.46 35.63
N HIS A 187 -6.61 2.30 36.01
CA HIS A 187 -6.08 2.38 37.37
C HIS A 187 -7.16 2.72 38.43
N TYR A 188 -8.24 3.42 38.08
CA TYR A 188 -9.34 3.67 39.03
C TYR A 188 -10.08 2.39 39.47
N SER A 189 -10.01 1.32 38.67
CA SER A 189 -10.59 0.02 39.03
C SER A 189 -9.82 -0.68 40.16
N PHE A 190 -8.54 -0.35 40.36
CA PHE A 190 -7.67 -0.96 41.39
C PHE A 190 -7.91 -0.42 42.80
N ARG A 191 -8.93 0.43 43.01
CA ARG A 191 -9.39 0.89 44.33
C ARG A 191 -9.78 -0.25 45.29
N SER A 192 -10.17 -1.40 44.75
CA SER A 192 -10.43 -2.63 45.51
C SER A 192 -10.43 -3.83 44.56
N GLU A 193 -10.12 -5.02 45.06
CA GLU A 193 -10.17 -6.27 44.30
C GLU A 193 -11.52 -6.46 43.57
N ARG A 194 -12.63 -6.28 44.29
CA ARG A 194 -13.98 -6.37 43.71
C ARG A 194 -14.16 -5.42 42.52
N ALA A 195 -13.62 -4.21 42.60
CA ALA A 195 -13.77 -3.22 41.54
C ALA A 195 -12.95 -3.60 40.28
N ALA A 196 -11.74 -4.12 40.48
CA ALA A 196 -10.90 -4.63 39.40
C ALA A 196 -11.51 -5.86 38.72
N HIS A 197 -12.08 -6.79 39.50
CA HIS A 197 -12.78 -7.95 38.96
C HIS A 197 -14.06 -7.54 38.20
N VAL A 198 -14.91 -6.67 38.75
CA VAL A 198 -16.11 -6.19 38.04
C VAL A 198 -15.76 -5.47 36.75
N PHE A 199 -14.70 -4.66 36.75
CA PHE A 199 -14.22 -3.97 35.56
C PHE A 199 -13.74 -4.96 34.48
N MET A 200 -12.94 -5.95 34.87
CA MET A 200 -12.44 -6.95 33.95
C MET A 200 -13.55 -7.89 33.45
N ASP A 201 -14.49 -8.28 34.31
CA ASP A 201 -15.71 -9.01 33.95
C ASP A 201 -16.50 -8.28 32.87
N ASN A 202 -16.71 -6.97 33.05
CA ASN A 202 -17.44 -6.14 32.08
C ASN A 202 -16.76 -6.10 30.71
N ILE A 203 -15.43 -6.16 30.66
CA ILE A 203 -14.69 -6.26 29.40
C ILE A 203 -14.79 -7.67 28.83
N ALA A 204 -14.35 -8.67 29.59
CA ALA A 204 -14.18 -10.04 29.13
C ALA A 204 -15.50 -10.72 28.77
N ALA A 205 -16.59 -10.43 29.48
CA ALA A 205 -17.89 -11.07 29.27
C ALA A 205 -18.46 -10.84 27.86
N LYS A 206 -18.11 -9.72 27.22
CA LYS A 206 -18.62 -9.34 25.90
C LYS A 206 -17.56 -9.22 24.83
N LEU A 207 -16.27 -9.35 25.18
CA LEU A 207 -15.22 -9.43 24.19
C LEU A 207 -15.34 -10.76 23.43
N LYS A 208 -15.38 -10.75 22.11
CA LYS A 208 -15.44 -11.99 21.31
C LYS A 208 -14.18 -12.84 21.59
N PRO A 209 -14.23 -14.19 21.47
CA PRO A 209 -13.01 -14.99 21.36
C PRO A 209 -12.08 -14.33 20.34
N GLY A 210 -10.77 -14.32 20.53
CA GLY A 210 -9.80 -13.62 19.68
C GLY A 210 -9.83 -12.09 19.71
N GLY A 211 -10.78 -11.48 20.43
CA GLY A 211 -10.91 -10.03 20.58
C GLY A 211 -9.89 -9.45 21.53
N TYR A 212 -9.71 -8.13 21.46
CA TYR A 212 -8.65 -7.42 22.18
C TYR A 212 -9.18 -6.47 23.24
N PHE A 213 -8.54 -6.48 24.40
CA PHE A 213 -8.62 -5.39 25.36
C PHE A 213 -7.32 -4.59 25.30
N ILE A 214 -7.41 -3.30 24.98
CA ILE A 214 -6.27 -2.38 24.92
C ILE A 214 -6.41 -1.28 25.96
N SER A 215 -5.28 -0.89 26.58
CA SER A 215 -5.29 0.17 27.59
C SER A 215 -3.98 0.93 27.69
N THR A 216 -4.06 2.19 28.12
CA THR A 216 -2.92 2.96 28.62
C THR A 216 -3.00 3.10 30.14
N ILE A 217 -1.91 2.77 30.82
CA ILE A 217 -1.81 2.79 32.29
C ILE A 217 -0.48 3.37 32.74
N VAL A 218 -0.40 3.75 34.02
CA VAL A 218 0.84 4.13 34.67
C VAL A 218 1.64 2.88 35.01
N ASP A 219 2.95 2.90 34.77
CA ASP A 219 3.85 1.79 35.09
C ASP A 219 4.31 1.87 36.55
N ALA A 220 3.80 0.97 37.40
CA ALA A 220 4.17 0.89 38.82
C ALA A 220 5.68 0.69 39.04
N THR A 221 6.38 0.03 38.11
CA THR A 221 7.84 -0.16 38.17
C THR A 221 8.56 1.17 38.00
N VAL A 222 8.08 2.00 37.08
CA VAL A 222 8.62 3.35 36.85
C VAL A 222 8.30 4.26 38.03
N LEU A 223 7.10 4.15 38.61
CA LEU A 223 6.73 4.87 39.84
C LEU A 223 7.69 4.55 40.98
N ALA A 224 7.94 3.27 41.24
CA ALA A 224 8.87 2.81 42.27
C ALA A 224 10.30 3.29 42.00
N ALA A 225 10.79 3.14 40.77
CA ALA A 225 12.14 3.57 40.39
C ALA A 225 12.36 5.09 40.54
N ARG A 226 11.33 5.90 40.22
CA ARG A 226 11.40 7.36 40.40
C ARG A 226 11.35 7.76 41.87
N LEU A 227 10.47 7.15 42.65
CA LEU A 227 10.42 7.39 44.09
C LEU A 227 11.75 7.00 44.77
N ALA A 228 12.35 5.87 44.37
CA ALA A 228 13.65 5.41 44.85
C ALA A 228 14.75 6.44 44.57
N ARG A 229 14.77 7.01 43.36
CA ARG A 229 15.73 8.05 42.98
C ARG A 229 15.60 9.29 43.84
N VAL A 230 14.37 9.75 44.11
CA VAL A 230 14.15 10.92 44.97
C VAL A 230 14.51 10.61 46.42
N ARG A 231 14.18 9.42 46.94
CA ARG A 231 14.56 8.99 48.29
C ARG A 231 16.06 8.82 48.50
N GLY A 232 16.82 8.55 47.43
CA GLY A 232 18.28 8.56 47.45
C GLY A 232 18.88 9.94 47.75
N VAL A 233 18.14 11.02 47.47
CA VAL A 233 18.56 12.42 47.75
C VAL A 233 17.84 12.98 48.98
N SER A 234 16.56 12.67 49.15
CA SER A 234 15.71 13.14 50.25
C SER A 234 15.06 11.94 50.94
N PRO A 235 15.72 11.36 51.97
CA PRO A 235 15.15 10.28 52.75
C PRO A 235 13.78 10.68 53.33
N GLY A 236 12.76 9.86 53.10
CA GLY A 236 11.38 10.14 53.54
C GLY A 236 10.49 10.84 52.50
N ALA A 237 10.98 11.16 51.30
CA ALA A 237 10.15 11.67 50.23
C ALA A 237 8.98 10.70 49.89
N THR A 238 7.78 11.25 49.75
CA THR A 238 6.55 10.49 49.44
C THR A 238 6.03 10.75 48.04
N GLY A 239 6.80 11.45 47.21
CA GLY A 239 6.36 11.81 45.86
C GLY A 239 7.48 12.38 45.00
N PHE A 240 7.17 12.58 43.73
CA PHE A 240 8.05 13.16 42.73
C PHE A 240 7.23 13.88 41.66
N GLY A 241 7.89 14.67 40.82
CA GLY A 241 7.24 15.41 39.75
C GLY A 241 8.08 16.59 39.27
N ASN A 242 7.48 17.39 38.39
CA ASN A 242 8.03 18.63 37.88
C ASN A 242 6.92 19.71 37.86
N SER A 243 7.10 20.81 37.12
CA SER A 243 6.12 21.89 37.13
C SER A 243 4.86 21.60 36.30
N ILE A 244 4.80 20.49 35.57
CA ILE A 244 3.63 20.09 34.78
C ILE A 244 2.90 18.86 35.33
N TYR A 245 3.55 18.00 36.12
CA TYR A 245 2.90 16.86 36.75
C TYR A 245 3.50 16.54 38.13
N SER A 246 2.70 15.93 39.01
CA SER A 246 3.19 15.40 40.28
C SER A 246 2.48 14.11 40.67
N VAL A 247 3.24 13.22 41.33
CA VAL A 247 2.78 11.97 41.92
C VAL A 247 3.11 12.04 43.41
N ARG A 248 2.10 11.88 44.27
CA ARG A 248 2.28 11.86 45.73
C ARG A 248 1.58 10.65 46.35
N PHE A 249 2.36 9.72 46.86
CA PHE A 249 1.88 8.55 47.58
C PHE A 249 1.49 8.93 49.01
N LYS A 250 0.56 8.17 49.60
CA LYS A 250 0.43 8.15 51.07
C LYS A 250 1.73 7.59 51.67
N PRO A 251 2.16 8.04 52.87
CA PRO A 251 3.44 7.62 53.44
C PRO A 251 3.62 6.08 53.52
N ASP A 252 2.59 5.38 53.96
CA ASP A 252 2.52 3.92 54.03
C ASP A 252 2.62 3.25 52.66
N VAL A 253 1.95 3.82 51.64
CA VAL A 253 2.05 3.35 50.25
C VAL A 253 3.44 3.59 49.67
N ALA A 254 4.05 4.74 49.97
CA ALA A 254 5.40 5.09 49.52
C ALA A 254 6.44 4.10 50.07
N ASP A 255 6.32 3.74 51.36
CA ASP A 255 7.20 2.77 52.01
C ASP A 255 6.99 1.35 51.46
N ALA A 256 5.73 0.94 51.29
CA ALA A 256 5.40 -0.36 50.70
C ALA A 256 5.88 -0.47 49.24
N LEU A 257 5.82 0.62 48.46
CA LEU A 257 6.32 0.67 47.08
C LEU A 257 7.83 0.49 47.00
N MET A 258 8.57 1.06 47.95
CA MET A 258 10.01 0.89 48.06
C MET A 258 10.42 -0.50 48.53
N ALA A 259 9.63 -1.11 49.41
CA ALA A 259 9.88 -2.45 49.93
C ALA A 259 9.43 -3.58 48.98
N GLY A 260 8.72 -3.26 47.89
CA GLY A 260 8.11 -4.26 47.00
C GLY A 260 6.94 -5.00 47.66
N THR A 261 6.32 -4.41 48.69
CA THR A 261 5.24 -5.01 49.49
C THR A 261 3.91 -4.27 49.32
N VAL A 262 3.71 -3.56 48.20
CA VAL A 262 2.48 -2.81 47.92
C VAL A 262 1.30 -3.78 47.90
N PRO A 263 0.18 -3.48 48.59
CA PRO A 263 -1.00 -4.29 48.47
C PRO A 263 -1.49 -4.28 47.01
N PRO A 264 -1.92 -5.44 46.44
CA PRO A 264 -2.38 -5.53 45.05
C PRO A 264 -3.52 -4.57 44.68
N PHE A 265 -4.26 -4.06 45.67
CA PHE A 265 -5.39 -3.16 45.51
C PHE A 265 -5.41 -2.10 46.60
N GLY A 266 -6.01 -0.94 46.31
CA GLY A 266 -6.23 0.14 47.27
C GLY A 266 -4.99 0.99 47.58
N ALA A 267 -3.85 0.71 46.94
CA ALA A 267 -2.64 1.51 47.03
C ALA A 267 -2.81 2.85 46.30
N GLU A 268 -3.32 3.84 47.02
CA GLU A 268 -3.68 5.16 46.48
C GLU A 268 -2.48 6.11 46.39
N TYR A 269 -2.42 6.88 45.30
CA TYR A 269 -1.55 8.06 45.17
C TYR A 269 -2.33 9.22 44.55
N HIS A 270 -1.95 10.43 44.89
CA HIS A 270 -2.50 11.64 44.30
C HIS A 270 -1.72 11.98 43.02
N PHE A 271 -2.42 12.11 41.90
CA PHE A 271 -1.84 12.50 40.61
C PHE A 271 -2.36 13.87 40.19
N THR A 272 -1.43 14.74 39.82
CA THR A 272 -1.73 16.04 39.23
C THR A 272 -1.02 16.15 37.89
N LEU A 273 -1.74 16.61 36.87
CA LEU A 273 -1.23 16.98 35.55
C LEU A 273 -1.89 18.31 35.17
N SER A 274 -1.08 19.34 34.95
CA SER A 274 -1.54 20.72 34.72
C SER A 274 -2.64 20.78 33.66
N ASP A 275 -3.71 21.51 33.97
CA ASP A 275 -4.89 21.72 33.11
C ASP A 275 -5.68 20.45 32.73
N VAL A 276 -5.37 19.27 33.30
CA VAL A 276 -5.95 17.99 32.82
C VAL A 276 -6.47 17.07 33.92
N VAL A 277 -5.71 16.76 34.96
CA VAL A 277 -6.16 15.85 36.03
C VAL A 277 -5.60 16.31 37.37
N ASP A 278 -6.43 16.27 38.42
CA ASP A 278 -6.00 16.45 39.80
C ASP A 278 -6.86 15.57 40.71
N CYS A 279 -6.51 14.28 40.82
CA CYS A 279 -7.37 13.30 41.48
C CYS A 279 -6.58 12.11 42.06
N PRO A 280 -7.18 11.34 42.99
CA PRO A 280 -6.57 10.12 43.50
C PRO A 280 -6.63 9.00 42.46
N GLU A 281 -5.48 8.37 42.20
CA GLU A 281 -5.29 7.18 41.38
C GLU A 281 -4.80 6.00 42.23
N PHE A 282 -4.71 4.81 41.64
CA PHE A 282 -4.27 3.61 42.35
C PHE A 282 -3.12 2.92 41.60
N VAL A 283 -2.14 2.44 42.34
CA VAL A 283 -1.01 1.68 41.79
C VAL A 283 -1.54 0.40 41.15
N VAL A 284 -1.15 0.18 39.90
CA VAL A 284 -1.47 -1.04 39.13
C VAL A 284 -0.21 -1.86 39.00
N ASP A 285 -0.08 -2.91 39.81
CA ASP A 285 0.94 -3.93 39.56
C ASP A 285 0.57 -4.69 38.28
N PHE A 286 1.49 -4.71 37.31
CA PHE A 286 1.21 -5.31 36.01
C PHE A 286 1.00 -6.82 36.08
N ASN A 287 1.69 -7.53 36.98
CA ASN A 287 1.52 -8.97 37.16
C ASN A 287 0.16 -9.28 37.78
N VAL A 288 -0.29 -8.42 38.72
CA VAL A 288 -1.66 -8.50 39.27
C VAL A 288 -2.69 -8.26 38.16
N LEU A 289 -2.47 -7.26 37.29
CA LEU A 289 -3.35 -7.02 36.13
C LEU A 289 -3.41 -8.24 35.19
N VAL A 290 -2.26 -8.85 34.89
CA VAL A 290 -2.19 -10.09 34.08
C VAL A 290 -2.93 -11.24 34.78
N ALA A 291 -2.79 -11.39 36.10
CA ALA A 291 -3.48 -12.43 36.87
C ALA A 291 -5.01 -12.23 36.86
N ILE A 292 -5.49 -11.01 37.05
CA ILE A 292 -6.93 -10.68 36.96
C ILE A 292 -7.43 -10.94 35.55
N ALA A 293 -6.74 -10.43 34.53
CA ALA A 293 -7.11 -10.65 33.12
C ALA A 293 -7.21 -12.17 32.82
N LYS A 294 -6.24 -12.97 33.29
CA LYS A 294 -6.24 -14.42 33.15
C LYS A 294 -7.39 -15.09 33.87
N ALA A 295 -7.72 -14.66 35.09
CA ALA A 295 -8.87 -15.17 35.85
C ALA A 295 -10.21 -14.94 35.12
N HIS A 296 -10.26 -13.91 34.28
CA HIS A 296 -11.41 -13.56 33.44
C HIS A 296 -11.31 -14.09 32.00
N GLY A 297 -10.36 -14.99 31.73
CA GLY A 297 -10.21 -15.63 30.43
C GLY A 297 -9.60 -14.73 29.35
N LEU A 298 -8.73 -13.80 29.71
CA LEU A 298 -7.89 -13.02 28.78
C LEU A 298 -6.42 -13.41 28.95
N ALA A 299 -5.71 -13.61 27.84
CA ALA A 299 -4.27 -13.83 27.81
C ALA A 299 -3.53 -12.52 27.57
N PHE A 300 -2.40 -12.33 28.26
CA PHE A 300 -1.48 -11.22 27.98
C PHE A 300 -0.96 -11.31 26.53
N SER A 301 -0.96 -10.18 25.82
CA SER A 301 -0.50 -10.11 24.43
C SER A 301 0.76 -9.26 24.28
N PHE A 302 0.76 -8.02 24.73
CA PHE A 302 1.94 -7.14 24.65
C PHE A 302 1.87 -6.00 25.66
N LYS A 303 3.02 -5.42 25.99
CA LYS A 303 3.14 -4.11 26.65
C LYS A 303 4.38 -3.37 26.16
N ALA A 304 4.36 -2.04 26.23
CA ALA A 304 5.52 -1.19 25.97
C ALA A 304 5.41 0.14 26.71
N GLY A 305 6.51 0.69 27.22
CA GLY A 305 6.54 2.07 27.71
C GLY A 305 6.24 3.04 26.58
N PHE A 306 5.70 4.22 26.86
CA PHE A 306 5.32 5.19 25.81
C PHE A 306 6.49 5.59 24.90
N MET A 307 7.69 5.77 25.47
CA MET A 307 8.87 6.14 24.67
C MET A 307 9.38 4.98 23.81
N ASP A 308 9.32 3.76 24.31
CA ASP A 308 9.67 2.56 23.52
C ASP A 308 8.65 2.33 22.42
N PHE A 309 7.36 2.48 22.73
CA PHE A 309 6.28 2.39 21.77
C PHE A 309 6.38 3.48 20.69
N TYR A 310 6.77 4.70 21.07
CA TYR A 310 7.11 5.74 20.11
C TYR A 310 8.29 5.36 19.22
N ALA A 311 9.40 4.89 19.81
CA ALA A 311 10.58 4.49 19.05
C ALA A 311 10.28 3.35 18.04
N GLN A 312 9.42 2.41 18.41
CA GLN A 312 9.01 1.30 17.56
C GLN A 312 8.12 1.73 16.39
N ASN A 313 7.31 2.79 16.54
CA ASN A 313 6.26 3.15 15.59
C ASN A 313 6.53 4.45 14.82
N ARG A 314 7.50 5.28 15.24
CA ARG A 314 7.77 6.59 14.63
C ARG A 314 8.26 6.53 13.19
N GLU A 315 8.90 5.42 12.79
CA GLU A 315 9.44 5.22 11.45
C GLU A 315 8.38 4.65 10.47
N SER A 316 7.20 4.25 10.97
CA SER A 316 6.08 3.84 10.11
C SER A 316 5.62 5.05 9.26
N PRO A 317 5.50 4.93 7.92
CA PRO A 317 5.03 6.02 7.07
C PRO A 317 3.66 6.58 7.50
N HIS A 318 2.75 5.69 7.94
CA HIS A 318 1.42 6.08 8.40
C HIS A 318 1.47 6.87 9.72
N PHE A 319 2.24 6.41 10.71
CA PHE A 319 2.31 7.06 12.02
C PHE A 319 3.24 8.28 12.07
N SER A 320 4.27 8.33 11.21
CA SER A 320 5.16 9.49 11.05
C SER A 320 4.43 10.70 10.44
N ASN A 321 3.53 10.47 9.49
CA ASN A 321 2.62 11.50 8.96
C ASN A 321 1.70 12.05 10.06
N LEU A 322 1.20 11.21 10.96
CA LEU A 322 0.41 11.67 12.11
C LEU A 322 1.25 12.49 13.09
N LEU A 323 2.52 12.13 13.35
CA LEU A 323 3.44 12.95 14.15
C LEU A 323 3.60 14.37 13.57
N ARG A 324 3.79 14.47 12.25
CA ARG A 324 3.89 15.75 11.54
C ARG A 324 2.59 16.57 11.62
N ARG A 325 1.43 15.94 11.36
CA ARG A 325 0.11 16.60 11.46
C ARG A 325 -0.17 17.12 12.88
N LEU A 326 0.23 16.36 13.89
CA LEU A 326 0.12 16.75 15.29
C LEU A 326 1.25 17.70 15.74
N ARG A 327 2.16 18.09 14.83
CA ARG A 327 3.31 18.98 15.10
C ARG A 327 4.21 18.47 16.23
N LEU A 328 4.35 17.16 16.35
CA LEU A 328 5.16 16.51 17.38
C LEU A 328 6.62 16.33 16.97
N VAL A 329 6.95 16.51 15.69
CA VAL A 329 8.32 16.38 15.19
C VAL A 329 8.78 17.65 14.47
N GLY A 330 10.06 17.99 14.63
CA GLY A 330 10.72 19.11 13.95
C GLY A 330 11.14 18.78 12.51
N HIS A 331 11.68 19.76 11.80
CA HIS A 331 12.18 19.59 10.42
C HIS A 331 13.28 18.52 10.28
N ASN A 332 14.00 18.23 11.36
CA ASN A 332 15.03 17.20 11.44
C ASN A 332 14.51 15.86 12.02
N GLY A 333 13.19 15.68 12.15
CA GLY A 333 12.58 14.46 12.71
C GLY A 333 12.67 14.33 14.24
N GLN A 334 13.21 15.31 14.96
CA GLN A 334 13.32 15.24 16.42
C GLN A 334 11.96 15.42 17.11
N LEU A 335 11.69 14.65 18.18
CA LEU A 335 10.49 14.78 18.98
C LEU A 335 10.48 16.13 19.72
N LEU A 336 9.44 16.94 19.51
CA LEU A 336 9.29 18.29 20.04
C LEU A 336 8.60 18.34 21.42
N LEU A 337 8.83 17.33 22.27
CA LEU A 337 8.41 17.37 23.67
C LEU A 337 9.51 18.02 24.50
N SER A 338 9.13 18.89 25.44
CA SER A 338 10.07 19.40 26.44
C SER A 338 10.56 18.26 27.36
N PRO A 339 11.73 18.40 28.02
CA PRO A 339 12.22 17.39 28.95
C PRO A 339 11.20 17.02 30.04
N GLN A 340 10.42 18.02 30.50
CA GLN A 340 9.37 17.82 31.49
C GLN A 340 8.19 17.02 30.95
N GLU A 341 7.81 17.23 29.68
CA GLU A 341 6.78 16.45 28.99
C GLU A 341 7.23 15.03 28.67
N ILE A 342 8.49 14.83 28.28
CA ILE A 342 9.09 13.49 28.11
C ILE A 342 9.05 12.76 29.44
N GLU A 343 9.45 13.43 30.53
CA GLU A 343 9.40 12.87 31.87
C GLU A 343 7.96 12.45 32.25
N ALA A 344 6.98 13.31 31.99
CA ALA A 344 5.56 13.02 32.25
C ALA A 344 5.02 11.87 31.38
N ALA A 345 5.38 11.80 30.09
CA ALA A 345 4.97 10.71 29.19
C ALA A 345 5.59 9.36 29.61
N SER A 346 6.82 9.38 30.12
CA SER A 346 7.59 8.17 30.42
C SER A 346 7.12 7.41 31.67
N ILE A 347 6.12 7.89 32.41
CA ILE A 347 5.48 7.09 33.48
C ILE A 347 4.41 6.14 32.93
N TYR A 348 4.00 6.31 31.67
CA TYR A 348 2.93 5.56 31.07
C TYR A 348 3.43 4.41 30.19
N MET A 349 2.60 3.38 30.09
CA MET A 349 2.75 2.27 29.15
C MET A 349 1.44 1.99 28.41
N VAL A 350 1.58 1.39 27.23
CA VAL A 350 0.50 0.72 26.51
C VAL A 350 0.50 -0.77 26.85
N CYS A 351 -0.68 -1.39 26.88
CA CYS A 351 -0.80 -2.84 27.03
C CYS A 351 -2.00 -3.38 26.26
N ALA A 352 -1.95 -4.67 25.91
CA ALA A 352 -3.12 -5.40 25.46
C ALA A 352 -3.19 -6.84 25.92
N PHE A 353 -4.43 -7.31 25.99
CA PHE A 353 -4.84 -8.66 26.33
C PHE A 353 -5.76 -9.20 25.25
N GLN A 354 -5.68 -10.49 24.95
CA GLN A 354 -6.50 -11.17 23.96
C GLN A 354 -7.38 -12.21 24.64
N ARG A 355 -8.67 -12.27 24.30
CA ARG A 355 -9.50 -13.42 24.70
C ARG A 355 -9.03 -14.65 23.92
N PRO A 356 -8.59 -15.76 24.54
CA PRO A 356 -8.19 -16.96 23.82
C PRO A 356 -9.34 -17.50 22.95
N GLY A 357 -8.98 -18.06 21.81
CA GLY A 357 -9.91 -18.50 20.77
C GLY A 357 -9.72 -17.73 19.46
N LYS A 358 -10.24 -18.29 18.36
CA LYS A 358 -10.23 -17.60 17.06
C LYS A 358 -11.20 -16.42 17.13
N LEU A 359 -10.81 -15.26 16.63
CA LEU A 359 -11.73 -14.13 16.47
C LEU A 359 -12.86 -14.54 15.53
N VAL A 360 -14.03 -14.84 16.11
CA VAL A 360 -15.26 -15.09 15.36
C VAL A 360 -15.83 -13.73 14.99
N LEU A 361 -15.23 -13.14 13.96
CA LEU A 361 -15.80 -12.02 13.24
C LEU A 361 -17.09 -12.56 12.60
N THR A 362 -18.23 -11.99 12.96
CA THR A 362 -19.26 -11.70 11.95
C THR A 362 -18.50 -10.87 10.91
N GLU A 363 -18.25 -11.45 9.74
CA GLU A 363 -17.18 -11.07 8.79
C GLU A 363 -16.96 -9.56 8.64
N PRO A 364 -15.69 -9.12 8.49
CA PRO A 364 -14.59 -9.77 7.76
C PRO A 364 -13.28 -10.00 8.55
N LYS A 365 -12.51 -11.03 8.17
CA LYS A 365 -11.23 -11.46 8.78
C LYS A 365 -10.01 -10.98 8.00
N ARG A 366 -8.89 -10.64 8.67
CA ARG A 366 -7.80 -11.61 8.99
C ARG A 366 -6.81 -11.24 10.12
N ARG A 367 -5.96 -12.17 10.55
CA ARG A 367 -4.78 -11.89 11.40
C ARG A 367 -3.66 -12.84 11.04
N ALA A 368 -2.43 -12.35 11.04
CA ALA A 368 -1.22 -13.12 11.33
C ALA A 368 -0.85 -12.92 12.83
N PHE A 369 -0.10 -13.74 13.57
CA PHE A 369 0.61 -15.02 13.40
C PHE A 369 0.55 -15.75 14.76
N SER A 370 0.42 -17.07 14.78
CA SER A 370 1.12 -17.95 15.73
C SER A 370 1.23 -19.35 15.13
N GLN A 371 2.40 -19.98 15.28
CA GLN A 371 2.73 -21.31 14.78
C GLN A 371 1.70 -22.35 15.25
N PHE A 372 1.17 -23.15 14.31
CA PHE A 372 0.38 -24.34 14.59
C PHE A 372 1.15 -25.59 14.13
N PRO A 373 0.88 -26.76 14.72
CA PRO A 373 1.55 -28.01 14.36
C PRO A 373 1.26 -28.41 12.90
N PRO A 374 2.18 -29.14 12.25
CA PRO A 374 2.27 -29.26 10.79
C PRO A 374 1.15 -30.02 10.05
N GLU A 375 0.12 -30.54 10.71
CA GLU A 375 -0.79 -31.53 10.11
C GLU A 375 -2.25 -31.06 9.84
N ALA A 376 -2.62 -29.79 10.13
CA ALA A 376 -4.04 -29.38 10.15
C ALA A 376 -4.44 -28.20 9.21
N VAL A 377 -3.61 -27.82 8.23
CA VAL A 377 -3.82 -26.58 7.44
C VAL A 377 -4.57 -26.79 6.13
N ALA A 378 -4.61 -28.02 5.58
CA ALA A 378 -5.24 -28.31 4.30
C ALA A 378 -6.78 -28.37 4.34
N ASP A 379 -7.40 -28.49 5.53
CA ASP A 379 -8.84 -28.76 5.70
C ASP A 379 -9.65 -27.56 6.26
N LEU A 380 -9.20 -26.32 6.06
CA LEU A 380 -9.90 -25.13 6.56
C LEU A 380 -11.04 -24.69 5.61
N ASP A 381 -12.27 -24.73 6.12
CA ASP A 381 -13.52 -24.33 5.44
C ASP A 381 -13.45 -22.91 4.82
N PRO A 382 -13.72 -22.75 3.50
CA PRO A 382 -13.79 -21.45 2.81
C PRO A 382 -14.80 -20.46 3.40
N ALA A 383 -15.87 -20.92 4.05
CA ALA A 383 -16.94 -20.09 4.62
C ALA A 383 -16.54 -19.26 5.88
N VAL A 384 -15.25 -19.20 6.18
CA VAL A 384 -14.68 -18.52 7.35
C VAL A 384 -14.23 -17.09 7.02
N PHE A 385 -14.17 -16.71 5.73
CA PHE A 385 -13.60 -15.47 5.18
C PHE A 385 -14.50 -14.78 4.16
N GLY A 386 -15.81 -14.84 4.33
CA GLY A 386 -16.69 -14.07 3.49
C GLY A 386 -16.40 -12.57 3.55
N PRO A 387 -17.13 -11.87 2.70
CA PRO A 387 -16.66 -10.73 1.96
C PRO A 387 -16.83 -9.46 2.75
N VAL A 388 -15.83 -8.60 2.71
CA VAL A 388 -16.12 -7.18 2.90
C VAL A 388 -15.31 -6.43 1.87
N VAL A 389 -15.96 -6.09 0.77
CA VAL A 389 -15.43 -5.20 -0.24
C VAL A 389 -15.75 -3.78 0.21
N SER A 390 -14.87 -3.21 1.04
CA SER A 390 -14.97 -1.81 1.45
C SER A 390 -14.08 -0.92 0.59
N LYS A 391 -14.69 -0.15 -0.32
CA LYS A 391 -14.18 1.07 -1.01
C LYS A 391 -12.81 1.02 -1.72
N SER A 392 -12.18 -0.15 -1.88
CA SER A 392 -10.93 -0.35 -2.62
C SER A 392 -10.96 -1.65 -3.43
N ALA A 393 -12.14 -1.98 -3.95
CA ALA A 393 -12.32 -3.05 -4.92
C ALA A 393 -11.52 -2.72 -6.19
N LEU A 394 -10.86 -3.72 -6.76
CA LEU A 394 -10.43 -3.69 -8.15
C LEU A 394 -11.57 -3.16 -9.02
N VAL A 395 -11.33 -2.04 -9.71
CA VAL A 395 -12.29 -1.48 -10.65
C VAL A 395 -12.16 -2.28 -11.94
N ALA A 396 -13.12 -3.16 -12.20
CA ALA A 396 -13.19 -3.97 -13.40
C ALA A 396 -14.60 -3.87 -14.00
N PRO A 397 -14.78 -3.08 -15.06
CA PRO A 397 -16.07 -2.98 -15.76
C PRO A 397 -16.53 -4.36 -16.21
N GLY A 398 -17.81 -4.66 -16.03
CA GLY A 398 -18.36 -5.99 -16.35
C GLY A 398 -18.19 -7.04 -15.24
N TRP A 399 -17.45 -6.76 -14.16
CA TRP A 399 -17.30 -7.66 -13.03
C TRP A 399 -17.94 -7.10 -11.75
N GLU A 400 -18.34 -8.00 -10.87
CA GLU A 400 -18.75 -7.71 -9.50
C GLU A 400 -18.08 -8.67 -8.54
N VAL A 401 -17.84 -8.24 -7.31
CA VAL A 401 -17.29 -9.15 -6.31
C VAL A 401 -18.41 -10.07 -5.82
N ASP A 402 -18.20 -11.38 -5.93
CA ASP A 402 -19.04 -12.34 -5.21
C ASP A 402 -18.58 -12.34 -3.78
N GLU A 403 -19.35 -11.56 -3.05
CA GLU A 403 -19.15 -11.40 -1.66
C GLU A 403 -19.36 -12.79 -0.97
N VAL A 404 -20.43 -13.51 -1.28
CA VAL A 404 -20.90 -14.64 -0.47
C VAL A 404 -19.94 -15.85 -0.49
N ASN A 405 -19.19 -16.04 -1.58
CA ASN A 405 -18.36 -17.23 -1.80
C ASN A 405 -16.87 -16.88 -2.03
N PRO A 406 -16.09 -16.53 -1.00
CA PRO A 406 -14.66 -16.25 -1.17
C PRO A 406 -13.90 -17.50 -1.65
N PRO A 407 -12.79 -17.34 -2.41
CA PRO A 407 -11.99 -18.47 -2.84
C PRO A 407 -11.24 -19.08 -1.63
N PRO A 408 -10.87 -20.38 -1.70
CA PRO A 408 -10.07 -21.01 -0.66
C PRO A 408 -8.69 -20.35 -0.53
N GLY A 409 -8.07 -20.56 0.64
CA GLY A 409 -6.72 -20.10 0.90
C GLY A 409 -5.69 -20.87 0.10
N VAL A 410 -4.76 -20.17 -0.56
CA VAL A 410 -3.68 -20.78 -1.35
C VAL A 410 -2.36 -20.68 -0.60
N PRO A 411 -1.76 -21.80 -0.16
CA PRO A 411 -0.42 -21.81 0.43
C PRO A 411 0.64 -21.47 -0.61
N THR A 412 1.54 -20.54 -0.29
CA THR A 412 2.66 -20.12 -1.15
C THR A 412 3.92 -19.89 -0.31
N ASP A 413 5.04 -19.63 -0.97
CA ASP A 413 6.29 -19.20 -0.36
C ASP A 413 6.16 -17.89 0.42
N SER A 414 5.21 -17.04 0.05
CA SER A 414 4.92 -15.79 0.75
C SER A 414 4.05 -15.98 1.99
N GLY A 415 3.34 -17.11 2.08
CA GLY A 415 2.31 -17.37 3.08
C GLY A 415 1.03 -17.95 2.48
N VAL A 416 0.01 -18.14 3.32
CA VAL A 416 -1.31 -18.59 2.88
C VAL A 416 -2.17 -17.38 2.48
N LEU A 417 -2.38 -17.25 1.17
CA LEU A 417 -3.04 -16.12 0.53
C LEU A 417 -4.55 -16.32 0.48
N PHE A 418 -5.31 -15.29 0.82
CA PHE A 418 -6.76 -15.32 0.69
C PHE A 418 -7.17 -14.10 -0.11
N GLY A 419 -7.79 -14.38 -1.25
CA GLY A 419 -8.20 -13.40 -2.24
C GLY A 419 -9.69 -13.12 -2.18
N ALA A 420 -10.21 -12.53 -3.26
CA ALA A 420 -11.62 -12.27 -3.46
C ALA A 420 -12.12 -12.98 -4.73
N ARG A 421 -13.41 -13.37 -4.73
CA ARG A 421 -14.06 -13.96 -5.90
C ARG A 421 -14.78 -12.86 -6.67
N TYR A 422 -14.63 -12.84 -7.99
CA TYR A 422 -15.31 -11.93 -8.90
C TYR A 422 -16.18 -12.73 -9.85
N VAL A 423 -17.36 -12.23 -10.18
CA VAL A 423 -18.30 -12.82 -11.14
C VAL A 423 -18.53 -11.84 -12.28
N HIS A 424 -18.41 -12.32 -13.51
CA HIS A 424 -18.68 -11.56 -14.70
C HIS A 424 -20.19 -11.40 -14.89
N LYS A 425 -20.66 -10.15 -15.02
CA LYS A 425 -22.08 -9.78 -14.99
C LYS A 425 -22.89 -10.36 -16.14
N GLU A 426 -22.27 -10.57 -17.30
CA GLU A 426 -22.96 -11.06 -18.50
C GLU A 426 -22.92 -12.58 -18.62
N SER A 427 -21.75 -13.20 -18.38
CA SER A 427 -21.58 -14.64 -18.57
C SER A 427 -21.84 -15.47 -17.31
N GLY A 428 -21.80 -14.86 -16.12
CA GLY A 428 -21.87 -15.56 -14.84
C GLY A 428 -20.60 -16.34 -14.48
N THR A 429 -19.56 -16.31 -15.33
CA THR A 429 -18.26 -16.93 -15.07
C THR A 429 -17.59 -16.25 -13.88
N ALA A 430 -16.93 -17.00 -13.01
CA ALA A 430 -16.19 -16.43 -11.89
C ALA A 430 -14.67 -16.57 -12.04
N ALA A 431 -13.96 -15.75 -11.29
CA ALA A 431 -12.51 -15.77 -11.14
C ALA A 431 -12.13 -15.45 -9.69
N ALA A 432 -11.03 -16.01 -9.22
CA ALA A 432 -10.41 -15.63 -7.95
C ALA A 432 -9.25 -14.65 -8.18
N VAL A 433 -9.12 -13.67 -7.30
CA VAL A 433 -8.15 -12.58 -7.43
C VAL A 433 -7.37 -12.44 -6.13
N TYR A 434 -6.04 -12.45 -6.23
CA TYR A 434 -5.10 -12.31 -5.14
C TYR A 434 -4.17 -11.11 -5.43
N LEU A 435 -4.38 -9.99 -4.75
CA LEU A 435 -3.65 -8.73 -4.95
C LEU A 435 -2.62 -8.49 -3.85
N GLY A 436 -1.53 -7.78 -4.19
CA GLY A 436 -0.56 -7.31 -3.19
C GLY A 436 0.21 -8.44 -2.48
N VAL A 437 0.59 -9.47 -3.24
CA VAL A 437 1.36 -10.61 -2.76
C VAL A 437 2.85 -10.26 -2.73
N PRO A 438 3.51 -10.21 -1.56
CA PRO A 438 4.93 -9.87 -1.50
C PRO A 438 5.76 -11.01 -2.08
N PHE A 439 6.72 -10.73 -2.97
CA PHE A 439 7.65 -11.75 -3.49
C PHE A 439 9.09 -11.55 -3.00
N ALA A 440 9.39 -10.39 -2.38
CA ALA A 440 10.71 -10.06 -1.87
C ALA A 440 10.65 -9.29 -0.54
N LEU A 441 11.77 -9.25 0.18
CA LEU A 441 11.94 -8.32 1.30
C LEU A 441 11.93 -6.86 0.81
N PRO A 442 11.37 -5.91 1.58
CA PRO A 442 11.33 -4.50 1.18
C PRO A 442 12.73 -3.95 0.88
N PRO A 443 13.00 -3.37 -0.31
CA PRO A 443 14.32 -2.90 -0.72
C PRO A 443 14.69 -1.54 -0.11
N THR A 444 14.41 -1.36 1.18
CA THR A 444 14.60 -0.13 1.95
C THR A 444 15.88 -0.12 2.78
N GLY A 445 16.33 1.06 3.20
CA GLY A 445 17.50 1.25 4.06
C GLY A 445 18.76 0.61 3.46
N GLU A 446 19.38 -0.31 4.19
CA GLU A 446 20.59 -1.03 3.74
C GLU A 446 20.38 -1.93 2.51
N ARG A 447 19.13 -2.20 2.11
CA ARG A 447 18.80 -2.95 0.88
C ARG A 447 18.56 -2.03 -0.32
N ARG A 448 18.55 -0.71 -0.15
CA ARG A 448 18.51 0.22 -1.28
C ARG A 448 19.77 0.04 -2.14
N TRP A 449 19.58 -0.09 -3.45
CA TRP A 449 20.62 -0.41 -4.44
C TRP A 449 21.39 -1.69 -4.10
N LYS A 450 20.64 -2.75 -3.82
CA LYS A 450 21.12 -4.14 -3.81
C LYS A 450 20.15 -5.01 -4.61
N SER A 451 20.62 -6.17 -5.06
CA SER A 451 19.78 -7.24 -5.57
C SER A 451 18.64 -7.54 -4.58
N PRO A 452 17.41 -7.84 -5.07
CA PRO A 452 16.30 -8.18 -4.21
C PRO A 452 16.58 -9.44 -3.41
N GLN A 453 16.01 -9.52 -2.21
CA GLN A 453 16.19 -10.67 -1.34
C GLN A 453 14.87 -11.44 -1.23
N PRO A 454 14.89 -12.77 -1.43
CA PRO A 454 13.68 -13.59 -1.26
C PRO A 454 13.17 -13.51 0.18
N LEU A 455 11.87 -13.75 0.34
CA LEU A 455 11.25 -13.84 1.66
C LEU A 455 11.82 -15.05 2.44
N PRO A 456 12.06 -14.92 3.75
CA PRO A 456 12.60 -16.02 4.55
C PRO A 456 11.53 -17.10 4.74
N GLY A 457 11.88 -18.39 4.59
CA GLY A 457 10.90 -19.50 4.65
C GLY A 457 10.01 -19.57 5.90
N SER A 458 10.39 -18.89 7.00
CA SER A 458 9.53 -18.66 8.17
C SER A 458 8.20 -17.96 7.86
N VAL A 459 8.08 -17.25 6.73
CA VAL A 459 6.85 -16.56 6.31
C VAL A 459 5.82 -17.46 5.62
N ARG A 460 6.18 -18.70 5.26
CA ARG A 460 5.26 -19.64 4.57
C ARG A 460 3.98 -19.97 5.35
N HIS A 461 4.01 -19.77 6.66
CA HIS A 461 2.86 -19.99 7.55
C HIS A 461 2.14 -18.68 7.92
N THR A 462 2.49 -17.54 7.30
CA THR A 462 1.72 -16.31 7.45
C THR A 462 0.34 -16.46 6.85
N ILE A 463 -0.60 -15.64 7.31
CA ILE A 463 -1.90 -15.46 6.69
C ILE A 463 -1.86 -14.09 6.01
N ILE A 464 -1.95 -14.06 4.70
CA ILE A 464 -1.96 -12.82 3.90
C ILE A 464 -3.40 -12.56 3.45
N ASN A 465 -3.84 -11.31 3.60
CA ASN A 465 -5.06 -10.83 2.96
C ASN A 465 -4.68 -10.20 1.62
N ALA A 466 -4.93 -10.95 0.54
CA ALA A 466 -4.54 -10.58 -0.81
C ALA A 466 -5.74 -9.98 -1.55
N THR A 467 -6.42 -9.01 -0.95
CA THR A 467 -7.60 -8.33 -1.54
C THR A 467 -7.32 -6.87 -1.89
N TYR A 468 -6.09 -6.41 -1.70
CA TYR A 468 -5.66 -5.04 -1.93
C TYR A 468 -4.34 -5.01 -2.68
N PHE A 469 -4.19 -4.09 -3.62
CA PHE A 469 -2.91 -3.87 -4.28
C PHE A 469 -1.82 -3.46 -3.28
N GLY A 470 -0.60 -3.94 -3.53
CA GLY A 470 0.59 -3.40 -2.88
C GLY A 470 0.91 -1.99 -3.40
N PRO A 471 1.73 -1.20 -2.68
CA PRO A 471 2.15 0.11 -3.14
C PRO A 471 2.89 0.03 -4.49
N SER A 472 2.68 1.03 -5.34
CA SER A 472 3.49 1.22 -6.55
C SER A 472 4.92 1.62 -6.17
N CYS A 473 5.90 1.30 -7.01
CA CYS A 473 7.27 1.76 -6.78
C CYS A 473 7.42 3.27 -6.95
N MET A 474 8.37 3.86 -6.22
CA MET A 474 8.67 5.30 -6.26
C MET A 474 8.97 5.80 -7.67
N GLN A 475 8.26 6.85 -8.10
CA GLN A 475 8.32 7.40 -9.46
C GLN A 475 7.74 8.82 -9.53
N LEU A 476 8.17 9.59 -10.54
CA LEU A 476 7.53 10.85 -10.91
C LEU A 476 6.42 10.54 -11.93
N SER A 477 5.17 10.61 -11.49
CA SER A 477 4.00 10.22 -12.30
C SER A 477 2.77 11.03 -11.91
N SER A 478 2.01 11.55 -12.88
CA SER A 478 0.66 12.10 -12.63
C SER A 478 -0.38 11.05 -12.33
N VAL A 479 -0.20 9.83 -12.85
CA VAL A 479 -1.23 8.79 -12.81
C VAL A 479 -1.14 7.92 -11.56
N VAL A 480 0.02 7.90 -10.89
CA VAL A 480 0.20 7.21 -9.60
C VAL A 480 0.39 8.25 -8.49
N PRO A 481 -0.65 8.52 -7.67
CA PRO A 481 -0.59 9.44 -6.54
C PRO A 481 0.61 9.16 -5.60
N PRO A 482 1.32 10.20 -5.12
CA PRO A 482 2.48 10.03 -4.24
C PRO A 482 2.21 9.24 -2.95
N ASP A 483 0.97 9.26 -2.43
CA ASP A 483 0.56 8.52 -1.23
C ASP A 483 0.30 7.02 -1.47
N GLN A 484 0.30 6.58 -2.73
CA GLN A 484 0.20 5.19 -3.15
C GLN A 484 1.55 4.59 -3.59
N GLN A 485 2.63 5.36 -3.44
CA GLN A 485 3.98 4.94 -3.77
C GLN A 485 4.79 4.61 -2.51
N SER A 486 5.72 3.67 -2.63
CA SER A 486 6.65 3.28 -1.57
C SER A 486 7.93 2.66 -2.16
N GLU A 487 9.03 2.66 -1.40
CA GLU A 487 10.18 1.78 -1.70
C GLU A 487 9.86 0.33 -1.33
N ASP A 488 8.98 0.10 -0.36
CA ASP A 488 8.37 -1.22 -0.11
C ASP A 488 7.27 -1.45 -1.15
N CYS A 489 7.68 -1.88 -2.35
CA CYS A 489 6.81 -2.02 -3.51
C CYS A 489 6.93 -3.35 -4.27
N LEU A 490 7.75 -4.30 -3.81
CA LEU A 490 7.99 -5.59 -4.48
C LEU A 490 6.85 -6.59 -4.21
N TYR A 491 5.72 -6.33 -4.85
CA TYR A 491 4.49 -7.11 -4.80
C TYR A 491 4.05 -7.54 -6.21
N LEU A 492 3.30 -8.64 -6.28
CA LEU A 492 2.64 -9.13 -7.48
C LEU A 492 1.16 -9.42 -7.22
N ASN A 493 0.41 -9.67 -8.28
CA ASN A 493 -1.02 -9.96 -8.26
C ASN A 493 -1.31 -11.20 -9.12
N VAL A 494 -2.28 -12.01 -8.74
CA VAL A 494 -2.66 -13.26 -9.44
C VAL A 494 -4.17 -13.27 -9.69
N PHE A 495 -4.59 -13.49 -10.93
CA PHE A 495 -5.97 -13.60 -11.38
C PHE A 495 -6.17 -15.02 -11.92
N VAL A 496 -7.11 -15.76 -11.34
CA VAL A 496 -7.26 -17.20 -11.54
C VAL A 496 -8.68 -17.50 -12.04
N PRO A 497 -8.86 -18.14 -13.20
CA PRO A 497 -10.18 -18.56 -13.64
C PRO A 497 -10.72 -19.62 -12.67
N GLU A 498 -12.03 -19.64 -12.43
CA GLU A 498 -12.65 -20.58 -11.49
C GLU A 498 -12.38 -22.06 -11.86
N THR A 499 -12.26 -22.35 -13.15
CA THR A 499 -11.91 -23.66 -13.71
C THR A 499 -10.57 -24.18 -13.18
N ALA A 500 -9.59 -23.30 -12.96
CA ALA A 500 -8.27 -23.67 -12.44
C ALA A 500 -8.31 -24.06 -10.96
N LEU A 501 -9.24 -23.52 -10.17
CA LEU A 501 -9.33 -23.79 -8.72
C LEU A 501 -9.82 -25.19 -8.38
N SER A 502 -10.43 -25.89 -9.33
CA SER A 502 -11.02 -27.21 -9.15
C SER A 502 -10.34 -28.32 -9.97
N GLY A 503 -9.37 -27.96 -10.81
CA GLY A 503 -8.58 -28.87 -11.65
C GLY A 503 -7.19 -29.17 -11.12
N GLY A 504 -6.42 -29.98 -11.87
CA GLY A 504 -4.98 -30.11 -11.67
C GLY A 504 -4.20 -28.88 -12.19
N PRO A 505 -2.87 -28.81 -11.97
CA PRO A 505 -2.04 -27.68 -12.40
C PRO A 505 -1.77 -27.71 -13.90
N THR A 506 -2.81 -27.45 -14.71
CA THR A 506 -2.77 -27.54 -16.18
C THR A 506 -3.14 -26.24 -16.89
N THR A 507 -3.53 -25.21 -16.13
CA THR A 507 -4.00 -23.94 -16.71
C THR A 507 -2.80 -23.10 -17.16
N PRO A 508 -2.76 -22.60 -18.40
CA PRO A 508 -1.67 -21.72 -18.81
C PRO A 508 -1.61 -20.43 -17.99
N VAL A 509 -0.41 -19.86 -17.93
CA VAL A 509 -0.13 -18.66 -17.12
C VAL A 509 0.42 -17.57 -18.03
N MET A 510 -0.13 -16.37 -17.95
CA MET A 510 0.41 -15.17 -18.60
C MET A 510 0.96 -14.23 -17.54
N GLU A 511 2.26 -13.96 -17.56
CA GLU A 511 2.95 -13.14 -16.56
C GLU A 511 3.41 -11.80 -17.18
N PHE A 512 2.87 -10.68 -16.68
CA PHE A 512 2.99 -9.35 -17.28
C PHE A 512 4.02 -8.46 -16.61
N ILE A 513 4.94 -7.90 -17.42
CA ILE A 513 5.85 -6.82 -17.03
C ILE A 513 5.40 -5.51 -17.67
N TYR A 514 5.04 -4.52 -16.85
CA TYR A 514 4.58 -3.21 -17.36
C TYR A 514 5.73 -2.36 -17.94
N GLY A 515 5.36 -1.42 -18.82
CA GLY A 515 6.23 -0.41 -19.41
C GLY A 515 6.32 0.91 -18.62
N GLY A 516 6.88 1.95 -19.24
CA GLY A 516 7.07 3.27 -18.62
C GLY A 516 8.54 3.72 -18.55
N SER A 517 9.32 3.39 -19.59
CA SER A 517 10.71 3.81 -19.77
C SER A 517 11.64 3.52 -18.58
N PHE A 518 11.33 2.47 -17.81
CA PHE A 518 12.00 2.12 -16.55
C PHE A 518 11.94 3.19 -15.45
N VAL A 519 11.15 4.26 -15.58
CA VAL A 519 11.09 5.39 -14.63
C VAL A 519 9.70 5.61 -14.03
N SER A 520 8.66 5.07 -14.66
CA SER A 520 7.27 5.11 -14.19
C SER A 520 6.55 3.80 -14.56
N GLY A 521 5.34 3.60 -14.04
CA GLY A 521 4.52 2.40 -14.24
C GLY A 521 4.18 1.67 -12.93
N SER A 522 3.15 0.84 -12.96
CA SER A 522 2.72 -0.03 -11.85
C SER A 522 1.90 -1.20 -12.37
N SER A 523 1.90 -2.32 -11.63
CA SER A 523 1.15 -3.54 -11.95
C SER A 523 -0.38 -3.37 -11.98
N TRP A 524 -0.88 -2.19 -11.61
CA TRP A 524 -2.30 -1.85 -11.56
C TRP A 524 -2.63 -0.43 -12.07
N THR A 525 -1.68 0.25 -12.73
CA THR A 525 -1.81 1.63 -13.23
C THR A 525 -3.12 1.90 -13.99
N LEU A 526 -3.59 3.16 -13.91
CA LEU A 526 -4.79 3.68 -14.58
C LEU A 526 -6.11 3.00 -14.16
N ASP A 527 -6.26 2.72 -12.86
CA ASP A 527 -7.49 2.18 -12.24
C ASP A 527 -8.06 0.93 -12.94
N GLY A 528 -7.17 -0.01 -13.31
CA GLY A 528 -7.57 -1.34 -13.77
C GLY A 528 -7.21 -1.71 -15.21
N PHE A 529 -6.32 -0.96 -15.89
CA PHE A 529 -5.92 -1.32 -17.27
C PHE A 529 -5.35 -2.73 -17.38
N TYR A 530 -4.52 -3.11 -16.40
CA TYR A 530 -3.85 -4.40 -16.35
C TYR A 530 -4.61 -5.42 -15.49
N THR A 531 -5.91 -5.22 -15.20
CA THR A 531 -6.67 -6.28 -14.53
C THR A 531 -6.73 -7.51 -15.42
N GLY A 532 -6.27 -8.65 -14.90
CA GLY A 532 -6.29 -9.92 -15.62
C GLY A 532 -7.68 -10.54 -15.75
N LEU A 533 -8.71 -9.98 -15.09
CA LEU A 533 -10.06 -10.57 -15.03
C LEU A 533 -10.63 -10.90 -16.42
N ASN A 534 -10.56 -9.98 -17.39
CA ASN A 534 -11.12 -10.22 -18.72
C ASN A 534 -10.31 -11.24 -19.55
N LEU A 535 -9.04 -11.48 -19.22
CA LEU A 535 -8.25 -12.57 -19.79
C LEU A 535 -8.64 -13.93 -19.20
N THR A 536 -9.02 -13.98 -17.91
CA THR A 536 -9.46 -15.25 -17.27
C THR A 536 -10.69 -15.87 -17.93
N LEU A 537 -11.47 -15.11 -18.71
CA LEU A 537 -12.59 -15.63 -19.50
C LEU A 537 -12.15 -16.63 -20.60
N SER A 538 -10.85 -16.68 -20.91
CA SER A 538 -10.25 -17.61 -21.87
C SER A 538 -9.42 -18.70 -21.18
N ASP A 539 -9.76 -19.03 -19.93
CA ASP A 539 -9.13 -20.08 -19.12
C ASP A 539 -7.59 -19.96 -19.02
N VAL A 540 -7.11 -18.74 -18.74
CA VAL A 540 -5.70 -18.46 -18.42
C VAL A 540 -5.57 -17.81 -17.05
N ILE A 541 -4.51 -18.16 -16.31
CA ILE A 541 -4.11 -17.43 -15.11
C ILE A 541 -3.28 -16.22 -15.54
N VAL A 542 -3.50 -15.07 -14.92
CA VAL A 542 -2.70 -13.86 -15.18
C VAL A 542 -1.94 -13.45 -13.93
N VAL A 543 -0.65 -13.14 -14.07
CA VAL A 543 0.20 -12.57 -13.03
C VAL A 543 0.66 -11.18 -13.46
N THR A 544 0.60 -10.18 -12.58
CA THR A 544 1.20 -8.86 -12.82
C THR A 544 2.13 -8.48 -11.68
N MET A 545 3.29 -7.89 -11.96
CA MET A 545 4.33 -7.64 -10.94
C MET A 545 4.79 -6.19 -10.90
N ASN A 546 5.22 -5.73 -9.71
CA ASN A 546 6.01 -4.51 -9.55
C ASN A 546 7.51 -4.79 -9.60
N TYR A 547 8.26 -3.84 -10.15
CA TYR A 547 9.72 -3.84 -10.12
C TYR A 547 10.25 -2.41 -9.87
N ARG A 548 11.44 -2.26 -9.26
CA ARG A 548 12.00 -0.94 -8.96
C ARG A 548 12.31 -0.13 -10.22
N LEU A 549 12.03 1.17 -10.15
CA LEU A 549 12.13 2.12 -11.26
C LEU A 549 13.17 3.21 -11.01
N GLY A 550 13.55 3.92 -12.06
CA GLY A 550 14.38 5.12 -12.07
C GLY A 550 15.66 4.95 -11.24
N PRO A 551 16.00 5.92 -10.38
CA PRO A 551 17.19 5.81 -9.54
C PRO A 551 17.13 4.67 -8.51
N PHE A 552 15.95 4.11 -8.20
CA PHE A 552 15.84 3.00 -7.25
C PHE A 552 16.19 1.66 -7.89
N GLY A 553 15.82 1.48 -9.16
CA GLY A 553 16.05 0.24 -9.93
C GLY A 553 17.35 0.23 -10.72
N PHE A 554 17.79 1.40 -11.23
CA PHE A 554 18.80 1.46 -12.30
C PHE A 554 19.96 2.42 -12.03
N LEU A 555 20.15 2.88 -10.79
CA LEU A 555 21.30 3.71 -10.44
C LEU A 555 22.58 2.87 -10.31
N ALA A 556 23.54 3.11 -11.19
CA ALA A 556 24.89 2.58 -11.11
C ALA A 556 25.81 3.56 -10.36
N THR A 557 26.62 3.05 -9.42
CA THR A 557 27.66 3.87 -8.76
C THR A 557 28.95 3.06 -8.61
N HIS A 558 30.10 3.74 -8.54
CA HIS A 558 31.38 3.07 -8.24
C HIS A 558 31.35 2.36 -6.89
N ALA A 559 30.56 2.86 -5.95
CA ALA A 559 30.39 2.25 -4.65
C ALA A 559 29.55 0.98 -4.68
N ALA A 560 28.46 0.97 -5.45
CA ALA A 560 27.68 -0.25 -5.68
C ALA A 560 28.52 -1.32 -6.39
N LEU A 561 29.35 -0.92 -7.37
CA LEU A 561 30.28 -1.83 -8.05
C LEU A 561 31.27 -2.50 -7.09
N ALA A 562 31.72 -1.78 -6.05
CA ALA A 562 32.63 -2.30 -5.04
C ALA A 562 31.99 -3.32 -4.06
N GLU A 563 30.66 -3.36 -3.92
CA GLU A 563 29.93 -4.32 -3.06
C GLU A 563 29.71 -5.71 -3.73
N ALA A 564 30.42 -6.00 -4.83
CA ALA A 564 30.46 -7.28 -5.55
C ALA A 564 29.15 -7.79 -6.21
N GLY A 565 28.03 -7.05 -6.18
CA GLY A 565 26.77 -7.41 -6.86
C GLY A 565 26.57 -6.84 -8.27
N SER A 566 25.37 -7.01 -8.83
CA SER A 566 24.87 -6.29 -10.02
C SER A 566 24.95 -4.78 -9.81
N VAL A 567 25.10 -4.02 -10.90
CA VAL A 567 25.29 -2.56 -10.83
C VAL A 567 24.28 -1.85 -11.71
N GLY A 568 23.23 -1.32 -11.07
CA GLY A 568 22.20 -0.55 -11.77
C GLY A 568 21.23 -1.39 -12.59
N ASN A 569 21.05 -2.67 -12.25
CA ASN A 569 20.09 -3.56 -12.90
C ASN A 569 19.13 -4.21 -11.88
N TYR A 570 18.97 -3.60 -10.71
CA TYR A 570 18.17 -4.17 -9.61
C TYR A 570 16.70 -4.36 -10.00
N GLY A 571 16.17 -3.51 -10.90
CA GLY A 571 14.82 -3.66 -11.43
C GLY A 571 14.64 -4.94 -12.28
N LEU A 572 15.65 -5.36 -13.05
CA LEU A 572 15.61 -6.63 -13.81
C LEU A 572 15.72 -7.83 -12.86
N GLU A 573 16.53 -7.70 -11.80
CA GLU A 573 16.62 -8.74 -10.76
C GLU A 573 15.31 -8.87 -9.96
N ASP A 574 14.56 -7.76 -9.77
CA ASP A 574 13.22 -7.80 -9.16
C ASP A 574 12.25 -8.64 -10.01
N GLN A 575 12.25 -8.43 -11.33
CA GLN A 575 11.44 -9.19 -12.29
C GLN A 575 11.81 -10.67 -12.26
N THR A 576 13.11 -10.98 -12.28
CA THR A 576 13.63 -12.35 -12.18
C THR A 576 13.12 -13.06 -10.91
N LEU A 577 13.14 -12.36 -9.76
CA LEU A 577 12.68 -12.92 -8.50
C LEU A 577 11.15 -13.10 -8.45
N ALA A 578 10.39 -12.22 -9.11
CA ALA A 578 8.95 -12.39 -9.27
C ALA A 578 8.62 -13.62 -10.14
N MET A 579 9.31 -13.80 -11.27
CA MET A 579 9.17 -14.98 -12.13
C MET A 579 9.54 -16.28 -11.40
N GLN A 580 10.60 -16.26 -10.60
CA GLN A 580 10.96 -17.39 -9.72
C GLN A 580 9.85 -17.71 -8.72
N TRP A 581 9.22 -16.67 -8.16
CA TRP A 581 8.05 -16.86 -7.28
C TRP A 581 6.90 -17.50 -8.04
N THR A 582 6.58 -17.01 -9.25
CA THR A 582 5.50 -17.54 -10.09
C THR A 582 5.75 -19.01 -10.42
N ALA A 583 6.90 -19.35 -10.98
CA ALA A 583 7.26 -20.74 -11.30
C ALA A 583 7.18 -21.69 -10.09
N ALA A 584 7.55 -21.20 -8.89
CA ALA A 584 7.51 -22.00 -7.67
C ALA A 584 6.09 -22.17 -7.07
N ASN A 585 5.16 -21.25 -7.34
CA ASN A 585 3.90 -21.17 -6.59
C ASN A 585 2.64 -21.33 -7.46
N ILE A 586 2.72 -21.14 -8.78
CA ILE A 586 1.53 -21.05 -9.64
C ILE A 586 0.73 -22.36 -9.72
N ALA A 587 1.39 -23.50 -9.51
CA ALA A 587 0.73 -24.80 -9.38
C ALA A 587 -0.30 -24.84 -8.24
N GLY A 588 -0.08 -24.09 -7.16
CA GLY A 588 -1.03 -23.95 -6.05
C GLY A 588 -2.31 -23.21 -6.43
N PHE A 589 -2.31 -22.49 -7.56
CA PHE A 589 -3.47 -21.80 -8.12
C PHE A 589 -4.09 -22.56 -9.31
N GLY A 590 -3.63 -23.79 -9.59
CA GLY A 590 -4.09 -24.58 -10.75
C GLY A 590 -3.37 -24.25 -12.05
N GLY A 591 -2.30 -23.43 -12.00
CA GLY A 591 -1.47 -23.10 -13.16
C GLY A 591 -0.46 -24.18 -13.49
N ASP A 592 -0.13 -24.36 -14.76
CA ASP A 592 0.98 -25.20 -15.19
C ASP A 592 2.30 -24.40 -15.17
N PRO A 593 3.24 -24.71 -14.26
CA PRO A 593 4.53 -24.01 -14.22
C PRO A 593 5.40 -24.25 -15.47
N LYS A 594 5.03 -25.20 -16.33
CA LYS A 594 5.72 -25.45 -17.61
C LYS A 594 5.12 -24.68 -18.78
N LEU A 595 3.96 -24.03 -18.58
CA LEU A 595 3.24 -23.30 -19.61
C LEU A 595 2.99 -21.86 -19.15
N ILE A 596 4.10 -21.16 -18.91
CA ILE A 596 4.13 -19.74 -18.57
C ILE A 596 4.54 -18.95 -19.82
N THR A 597 3.73 -17.97 -20.18
CA THR A 597 3.98 -16.97 -21.22
C THR A 597 4.37 -15.66 -20.55
N LEU A 598 5.62 -15.24 -20.71
CA LEU A 598 6.08 -13.94 -20.23
C LEU A 598 5.74 -12.87 -21.27
N PHE A 599 5.05 -11.82 -20.88
CA PHE A 599 4.71 -10.73 -21.81
C PHE A 599 4.90 -9.36 -21.20
N GLY A 600 5.16 -8.38 -22.06
CA GLY A 600 5.38 -7.01 -21.62
C GLY A 600 5.32 -6.02 -22.77
N GLU A 601 5.17 -4.75 -22.39
CA GLU A 601 5.04 -3.63 -23.33
C GLU A 601 6.12 -2.58 -23.06
N SER A 602 6.67 -1.96 -24.12
CA SER A 602 7.69 -0.91 -24.01
C SER A 602 8.91 -1.36 -23.20
N ALA A 603 9.27 -0.67 -22.11
CA ALA A 603 10.28 -1.09 -21.14
C ALA A 603 10.04 -2.50 -20.57
N GLY A 604 8.78 -2.92 -20.43
CA GLY A 604 8.41 -4.29 -20.11
C GLY A 604 8.82 -5.25 -21.22
N ALA A 605 8.54 -4.93 -22.49
CA ALA A 605 8.97 -5.72 -23.65
C ALA A 605 10.51 -5.78 -23.79
N ILE A 606 11.22 -4.69 -23.47
CA ILE A 606 12.69 -4.67 -23.37
C ILE A 606 13.16 -5.64 -22.28
N SER A 607 12.47 -5.66 -21.13
CA SER A 607 12.75 -6.62 -20.06
C SER A 607 12.55 -8.06 -20.55
N VAL A 608 11.47 -8.34 -21.29
CA VAL A 608 11.24 -9.64 -21.92
C VAL A 608 12.36 -10.01 -22.91
N CYS A 609 12.91 -9.06 -23.68
CA CYS A 609 14.08 -9.34 -24.52
C CYS A 609 15.28 -9.85 -23.69
N TYR A 610 15.54 -9.24 -22.52
CA TYR A 610 16.62 -9.66 -21.62
C TYR A 610 16.35 -11.06 -21.04
N HIS A 611 15.15 -11.29 -20.52
CA HIS A 611 14.75 -12.60 -19.99
C HIS A 611 14.83 -13.70 -21.05
N LEU A 612 14.39 -13.43 -22.28
CA LEU A 612 14.56 -14.35 -23.42
C LEU A 612 16.04 -14.65 -23.69
N ALA A 613 16.90 -13.64 -23.66
CA ALA A 613 18.34 -13.82 -23.85
C ALA A 613 19.02 -14.58 -22.69
N TRP A 614 18.41 -14.63 -21.51
CA TRP A 614 18.91 -15.31 -20.31
C TRP A 614 18.28 -16.69 -20.06
N HIS A 615 17.25 -17.03 -20.82
CA HIS A 615 16.46 -18.25 -20.66
C HIS A 615 17.36 -19.50 -20.57
N ALA A 616 18.27 -19.70 -21.52
CA ALA A 616 19.11 -20.90 -21.61
C ALA A 616 20.12 -21.02 -20.46
N SER A 617 20.50 -19.89 -19.88
CA SER A 617 21.64 -19.80 -18.96
C SER A 617 21.24 -19.77 -17.50
N SER A 618 20.30 -18.91 -17.15
CA SER A 618 20.01 -18.55 -15.74
C SER A 618 18.52 -18.55 -15.40
N GLU A 619 17.65 -18.66 -16.40
CA GLU A 619 16.20 -18.56 -16.24
C GLU A 619 15.45 -19.78 -16.82
N ALA A 620 16.15 -20.89 -17.03
CA ALA A 620 15.59 -22.10 -17.59
C ALA A 620 14.40 -22.59 -16.74
N GLY A 621 13.24 -22.72 -17.38
CA GLY A 621 12.01 -23.18 -16.74
C GLY A 621 11.23 -22.10 -15.97
N LEU A 622 11.57 -20.81 -16.12
CA LEU A 622 10.74 -19.71 -15.60
C LEU A 622 9.59 -19.34 -16.55
N PHE A 623 9.78 -19.56 -17.85
CA PHE A 623 8.75 -19.40 -18.88
C PHE A 623 8.99 -20.38 -20.02
N SER A 624 8.05 -20.44 -20.95
CA SER A 624 8.07 -21.33 -22.11
C SER A 624 7.76 -20.62 -23.43
N GLN A 625 7.18 -19.42 -23.35
CA GLN A 625 6.75 -18.62 -24.48
C GLN A 625 6.88 -17.15 -24.12
N VAL A 626 7.04 -16.27 -25.12
CA VAL A 626 7.12 -14.83 -24.87
C VAL A 626 6.30 -13.98 -25.84
N ILE A 627 5.79 -12.86 -25.34
CA ILE A 627 5.15 -11.81 -26.16
C ILE A 627 5.84 -10.47 -25.89
N MET A 628 6.34 -9.82 -26.93
CA MET A 628 7.07 -8.54 -26.84
C MET A 628 6.33 -7.45 -27.62
N GLU A 629 5.65 -6.56 -26.89
CA GLU A 629 4.81 -5.50 -27.45
C GLU A 629 5.60 -4.18 -27.52
N SER A 630 5.91 -3.73 -28.73
CA SER A 630 6.76 -2.58 -29.03
C SER A 630 8.16 -2.62 -28.36
N PRO A 631 8.97 -3.69 -28.55
CA PRO A 631 10.29 -3.81 -27.92
C PRO A 631 11.38 -2.99 -28.63
N ASP A 632 12.35 -2.51 -27.86
CA ASP A 632 13.69 -2.16 -28.35
C ASP A 632 14.75 -3.07 -27.71
N CYS A 633 14.94 -4.26 -28.30
CA CYS A 633 15.89 -5.27 -27.82
C CYS A 633 17.38 -4.88 -28.00
N ASN A 634 17.70 -3.63 -28.36
CA ASN A 634 19.06 -3.09 -28.34
C ASN A 634 19.31 -2.11 -27.16
N THR A 635 18.29 -1.80 -26.36
CA THR A 635 18.39 -0.82 -25.28
C THR A 635 19.39 -1.26 -24.20
N VAL A 636 20.45 -0.46 -24.04
CA VAL A 636 21.38 -0.58 -22.92
C VAL A 636 22.14 0.73 -22.67
N VAL A 637 22.55 0.96 -21.42
CA VAL A 637 23.41 2.06 -21.01
C VAL A 637 24.83 1.54 -20.79
N PRO A 638 25.86 2.12 -21.45
CA PRO A 638 27.25 1.79 -21.16
C PRO A 638 27.58 2.06 -19.68
N LEU A 639 28.28 1.12 -19.03
CA LEU A 639 28.64 1.24 -17.60
C LEU A 639 29.31 2.57 -17.27
N GLN A 640 30.22 3.04 -18.12
CA GLN A 640 30.91 4.30 -17.89
C GLN A 640 29.94 5.49 -17.83
N ALA A 641 28.95 5.55 -18.72
CA ALA A 641 27.93 6.60 -18.71
C ALA A 641 27.05 6.50 -17.46
N ALA A 642 26.64 5.29 -17.07
CA ALA A 642 25.85 5.05 -15.87
C ALA A 642 26.63 5.44 -14.58
N LEU A 643 27.93 5.18 -14.53
CA LEU A 643 28.80 5.58 -13.41
C LEU A 643 29.01 7.10 -13.33
N VAL A 644 29.11 7.79 -14.47
CA VAL A 644 29.15 9.26 -14.54
C VAL A 644 27.84 9.84 -14.01
N GLN A 645 26.70 9.30 -14.46
CA GLN A 645 25.38 9.66 -13.93
C GLN A 645 25.29 9.42 -12.42
N GLY A 646 25.82 8.28 -11.93
CA GLY A 646 25.89 7.97 -10.50
C GLY A 646 26.72 8.97 -9.69
N ALA A 647 27.83 9.46 -10.24
CA ALA A 647 28.65 10.50 -9.60
C ALA A 647 27.93 11.86 -9.55
N SER A 648 27.22 12.23 -10.63
CA SER A 648 26.36 13.42 -10.64
C SER A 648 25.20 13.31 -9.65
N PHE A 649 24.58 12.13 -9.55
CA PHE A 649 23.55 11.85 -8.56
C PHE A 649 24.09 12.03 -7.14
N ALA A 650 25.24 11.43 -6.81
CA ALA A 650 25.86 11.54 -5.50
C ALA A 650 26.16 13.01 -5.13
N THR A 651 26.61 13.79 -6.11
CA THR A 651 26.83 15.23 -5.95
C THR A 651 25.52 15.98 -5.69
N ALA A 652 24.46 15.70 -6.45
CA ALA A 652 23.15 16.35 -6.30
C ALA A 652 22.51 16.12 -4.93
N VAL A 653 22.74 14.94 -4.33
CA VAL A 653 22.25 14.61 -2.98
C VAL A 653 23.25 14.95 -1.86
N ASN A 654 24.30 15.71 -2.16
CA ASN A 654 25.34 16.17 -1.23
C ASN A 654 26.13 15.03 -0.54
N CYS A 655 26.34 13.91 -1.22
CA CYS A 655 27.18 12.81 -0.72
C CYS A 655 28.61 12.91 -1.27
N PRO A 656 29.62 13.17 -0.42
CA PRO A 656 30.95 13.54 -0.86
C PRO A 656 31.65 12.39 -1.60
N PRO A 657 32.46 12.69 -2.64
CA PRO A 657 33.34 11.70 -3.25
C PRO A 657 34.42 11.26 -2.26
N GLY A 658 34.90 10.02 -2.37
CA GLY A 658 35.92 9.49 -1.48
C GLY A 658 35.83 7.98 -1.33
N ASN A 659 35.82 7.49 -0.09
CA ASN A 659 35.64 6.06 0.18
C ASN A 659 34.29 5.58 -0.37
N PRO A 660 34.26 4.60 -1.28
CA PRO A 660 33.01 4.20 -1.92
C PRO A 660 31.96 3.70 -0.92
N ALA A 661 32.33 2.92 0.09
CA ALA A 661 31.39 2.44 1.11
C ALA A 661 30.76 3.59 1.92
N GLN A 662 31.52 4.63 2.26
CA GLN A 662 31.00 5.81 2.96
C GLN A 662 30.06 6.63 2.08
N GLN A 663 30.39 6.79 0.79
CA GLN A 663 29.52 7.50 -0.15
C GLN A 663 28.19 6.77 -0.34
N LEU A 664 28.22 5.44 -0.48
CA LEU A 664 27.00 4.62 -0.58
C LEU A 664 26.16 4.66 0.69
N ALA A 665 26.79 4.57 1.86
CA ALA A 665 26.09 4.73 3.15
C ALA A 665 25.43 6.10 3.27
N CYS A 666 26.10 7.18 2.86
CA CYS A 666 25.50 8.51 2.77
C CYS A 666 24.28 8.51 1.87
N MET A 667 24.42 7.97 0.64
CA MET A 667 23.35 7.97 -0.35
C MET A 667 22.14 7.12 0.10
N ARG A 668 22.36 6.00 0.79
CA ARG A 668 21.28 5.16 1.36
C ARG A 668 20.51 5.88 2.48
N ASN A 669 21.12 6.86 3.13
CA ASN A 669 20.49 7.66 4.19
C ASN A 669 19.73 8.89 3.65
N VAL A 670 19.81 9.17 2.35
CA VAL A 670 19.03 10.24 1.69
C VAL A 670 17.55 9.86 1.71
N SER A 671 16.66 10.86 1.89
CA SER A 671 15.22 10.61 1.84
C SER A 671 14.79 10.12 0.45
N THR A 672 13.74 9.31 0.41
CA THR A 672 13.18 8.78 -0.83
C THR A 672 12.79 9.90 -1.82
N ASP A 673 12.23 10.99 -1.31
CA ASP A 673 11.87 12.18 -2.09
C ASP A 673 13.09 12.85 -2.75
N ALA A 674 14.18 13.00 -1.98
CA ALA A 674 15.42 13.57 -2.51
C ALA A 674 16.11 12.64 -3.52
N VAL A 675 16.02 11.31 -3.36
CA VAL A 675 16.48 10.35 -4.38
C VAL A 675 15.67 10.51 -5.67
N LEU A 676 14.35 10.64 -5.57
CA LEU A 676 13.46 10.74 -6.71
C LEU A 676 13.69 12.01 -7.53
N HIS A 677 13.95 13.14 -6.86
CA HIS A 677 14.15 14.45 -7.47
C HIS A 677 15.62 14.84 -7.73
N ALA A 678 16.58 13.93 -7.49
CA ALA A 678 18.01 14.26 -7.53
C ALA A 678 18.49 14.75 -8.90
N LEU A 679 18.02 14.14 -9.99
CA LEU A 679 18.39 14.50 -11.36
C LEU A 679 17.13 14.60 -12.24
N PRO A 680 17.05 15.60 -13.15
CA PRO A 680 15.95 15.66 -14.11
C PRO A 680 16.05 14.51 -15.10
N LEU A 681 14.91 13.91 -15.46
CA LEU A 681 14.85 12.83 -16.44
C LEU A 681 15.06 13.37 -17.86
N ALA A 682 15.76 12.61 -18.69
CA ALA A 682 15.95 12.93 -20.10
C ALA A 682 14.65 12.66 -20.91
N PRO A 683 14.12 13.64 -21.67
CA PRO A 683 13.04 13.38 -22.62
C PRO A 683 13.47 12.40 -23.72
N LEU A 684 12.54 11.57 -24.20
CA LEU A 684 12.80 10.61 -25.28
C LEU A 684 13.30 11.32 -26.55
N GLY A 685 14.35 10.78 -27.18
CA GLY A 685 14.96 11.36 -28.37
C GLY A 685 15.86 12.58 -28.09
N THR A 686 16.20 12.82 -26.82
CA THR A 686 17.14 13.87 -26.39
C THR A 686 18.31 13.29 -25.61
N ALA A 687 19.40 14.05 -25.51
CA ALA A 687 20.59 13.68 -24.75
C ALA A 687 20.73 14.42 -23.41
N ASP A 688 19.74 15.25 -23.07
CA ASP A 688 19.79 16.18 -21.95
C ASP A 688 19.03 15.60 -20.74
N GLY A 689 19.75 15.14 -19.71
CA GLY A 689 19.17 14.66 -18.44
C GLY A 689 19.67 13.28 -18.04
N ALA A 690 19.09 12.72 -16.97
CA ALA A 690 19.37 11.36 -16.52
C ALA A 690 18.55 10.33 -17.31
N SER A 691 19.19 9.24 -17.71
CA SER A 691 18.55 8.09 -18.33
C SER A 691 18.73 6.86 -17.44
N TYR A 692 17.62 6.25 -17.03
CA TYR A 692 17.60 5.04 -16.23
C TYR A 692 17.09 3.91 -17.12
N SER A 693 17.92 2.89 -17.31
CA SER A 693 17.69 1.75 -18.22
C SER A 693 18.73 0.67 -17.90
N PRO A 694 18.59 -0.56 -18.43
CA PRO A 694 19.57 -1.63 -18.23
C PRO A 694 21.01 -1.19 -18.48
N VAL A 695 21.92 -1.48 -17.56
CA VAL A 695 23.33 -1.06 -17.55
C VAL A 695 24.23 -2.22 -17.95
N LEU A 696 25.20 -2.02 -18.85
CA LEU A 696 26.23 -3.02 -19.22
C LEU A 696 27.21 -3.31 -18.06
N ASP A 697 26.73 -3.92 -16.98
CA ASP A 697 27.50 -4.17 -15.76
C ASP A 697 28.52 -5.31 -15.89
N GLY A 698 28.48 -6.06 -16.99
CA GLY A 698 29.37 -7.18 -17.26
C GLY A 698 29.13 -8.39 -16.34
N LYS A 699 28.02 -8.39 -15.59
CA LYS A 699 27.63 -9.47 -14.67
C LYS A 699 26.33 -10.11 -15.12
N ILE A 700 25.22 -9.36 -15.04
CA ILE A 700 23.91 -9.84 -15.50
C ILE A 700 23.61 -9.32 -16.90
N VAL A 701 23.95 -8.06 -17.18
CA VAL A 701 23.80 -7.45 -18.51
C VAL A 701 25.19 -7.31 -19.12
N VAL A 702 25.56 -8.29 -19.95
CA VAL A 702 26.89 -8.38 -20.59
C VAL A 702 26.90 -7.84 -22.03
N ALA A 703 25.73 -7.75 -22.66
CA ALA A 703 25.52 -7.20 -24.00
C ALA A 703 24.02 -6.89 -24.19
N PRO A 704 23.64 -6.11 -25.23
CA PRO A 704 22.24 -5.95 -25.61
C PRO A 704 21.58 -7.29 -26.00
N PRO A 705 20.28 -7.49 -25.75
CA PRO A 705 19.58 -8.75 -26.02
C PRO A 705 19.74 -9.27 -27.44
N ASN A 706 19.58 -8.43 -28.47
CA ASN A 706 19.76 -8.87 -29.86
C ASN A 706 21.16 -9.42 -30.16
N MET A 707 22.19 -8.89 -29.50
CA MET A 707 23.55 -9.42 -29.63
C MET A 707 23.70 -10.79 -28.96
N LEU A 708 23.01 -11.02 -27.84
CA LEU A 708 22.99 -12.31 -27.15
C LEU A 708 22.22 -13.35 -27.98
N LEU A 709 21.01 -13.00 -28.42
CA LEU A 709 20.15 -13.84 -29.24
C LEU A 709 20.82 -14.21 -30.57
N SER A 710 21.54 -13.28 -31.22
CA SER A 710 22.28 -13.59 -32.46
C SER A 710 23.37 -14.66 -32.31
N LYS A 711 23.83 -14.92 -31.09
CA LYS A 711 24.80 -15.98 -30.79
C LYS A 711 24.13 -17.28 -30.39
N HIS A 712 22.99 -17.18 -29.70
CA HIS A 712 22.22 -18.30 -29.22
C HIS A 712 20.76 -17.92 -29.06
N VAL A 713 19.91 -18.50 -29.88
CA VAL A 713 18.45 -18.50 -29.71
C VAL A 713 18.06 -19.89 -29.24
N GLU A 714 17.08 -19.96 -28.35
CA GLU A 714 16.40 -21.22 -28.07
C GLU A 714 15.26 -21.43 -29.07
N PRO A 715 15.39 -22.39 -30.01
CA PRO A 715 14.39 -22.58 -31.05
C PRO A 715 13.03 -23.03 -30.49
N ASP A 716 13.02 -23.64 -29.30
CA ASP A 716 11.82 -24.20 -28.69
C ASP A 716 10.95 -23.17 -27.95
N VAL A 717 11.39 -21.91 -27.84
CA VAL A 717 10.62 -20.83 -27.21
C VAL A 717 9.94 -19.99 -28.31
N PRO A 718 8.63 -20.19 -28.60
CA PRO A 718 7.93 -19.40 -29.60
C PRO A 718 7.74 -17.96 -29.11
N VAL A 719 7.65 -17.04 -30.07
CA VAL A 719 7.66 -15.59 -29.81
C VAL A 719 6.57 -14.88 -30.61
N ILE A 720 5.72 -14.09 -29.95
CA ILE A 720 4.96 -13.01 -30.62
C ILE A 720 5.69 -11.70 -30.39
N THR A 721 5.88 -10.89 -31.44
CA THR A 721 6.45 -9.56 -31.29
C THR A 721 5.87 -8.58 -32.31
N GLY A 722 5.81 -7.29 -31.98
CA GLY A 722 5.27 -6.30 -32.91
C GLY A 722 5.34 -4.89 -32.38
N THR A 723 4.77 -3.94 -33.13
CA THR A 723 4.71 -2.53 -32.76
C THR A 723 3.45 -1.87 -33.29
N ASN A 724 3.11 -0.72 -32.71
CA ASN A 724 2.00 0.09 -33.20
C ASN A 724 2.40 0.91 -34.43
N ALA A 725 1.44 1.26 -35.27
CA ALA A 725 1.68 1.91 -36.55
C ALA A 725 2.27 3.33 -36.42
N GLN A 726 1.97 4.03 -35.32
CA GLN A 726 2.42 5.39 -35.05
C GLN A 726 3.03 5.53 -33.64
N SER A 727 3.84 4.56 -33.19
CA SER A 727 4.37 4.51 -31.81
C SER A 727 4.88 5.86 -31.28
N CYS A 728 5.69 6.60 -32.04
CA CYS A 728 6.31 7.81 -31.50
C CYS A 728 5.46 9.10 -31.56
N THR A 729 4.21 9.08 -32.03
CA THR A 729 3.36 10.29 -32.07
C THR A 729 3.12 10.85 -30.66
N LEU A 730 2.84 9.98 -29.68
CA LEU A 730 2.63 10.38 -28.28
C LEU A 730 3.88 11.06 -27.68
N PHE A 731 5.07 10.49 -27.91
CA PHE A 731 6.32 11.04 -27.37
C PHE A 731 6.67 12.39 -28.00
N VAL A 732 6.53 12.50 -29.33
CA VAL A 732 6.80 13.75 -30.04
C VAL A 732 5.83 14.84 -29.62
N MET A 733 4.54 14.52 -29.48
CA MET A 733 3.53 15.48 -29.02
C MET A 733 3.89 16.10 -27.67
N ARG A 734 4.35 15.28 -26.70
CA ARG A 734 4.75 15.77 -25.37
C ARG A 734 5.93 16.75 -25.42
N VAL A 735 6.86 16.55 -26.37
CA VAL A 735 8.06 17.41 -26.51
C VAL A 735 7.76 18.67 -27.33
N THR A 736 6.98 18.57 -28.40
CA THR A 736 6.74 19.69 -29.33
C THR A 736 5.53 20.54 -28.94
N ALA A 737 4.70 20.08 -28.00
CA ALA A 737 3.46 20.74 -27.59
C ALA A 737 2.56 21.12 -28.79
N MET A 738 2.38 20.17 -29.72
CA MET A 738 1.54 20.32 -30.93
C MET A 738 1.98 21.43 -31.91
N ARG A 739 3.23 21.90 -31.82
CA ARG A 739 3.75 22.91 -32.76
C ARG A 739 3.96 22.33 -34.15
N GLU A 740 3.72 23.16 -35.16
CA GLU A 740 3.93 22.77 -36.57
C GLU A 740 5.40 22.41 -36.84
N MET A 741 5.61 21.30 -37.55
CA MET A 741 6.93 20.85 -37.98
C MET A 741 7.24 21.40 -39.38
N THR A 742 8.21 22.31 -39.49
CA THR A 742 8.69 22.80 -40.79
C THR A 742 9.80 21.91 -41.34
N SER A 743 10.03 21.93 -42.66
CA SER A 743 11.18 21.24 -43.29
C SER A 743 12.51 21.65 -42.66
N ALA A 744 12.67 22.93 -42.31
CA ALA A 744 13.89 23.44 -41.69
C ALA A 744 14.08 22.93 -40.26
N THR A 745 12.99 22.83 -39.48
CA THR A 745 13.03 22.27 -38.12
C THR A 745 13.32 20.77 -38.16
N LEU A 746 12.67 20.03 -39.06
CA LEU A 746 12.90 18.60 -39.24
C LEU A 746 14.36 18.32 -39.62
N ALA A 747 14.90 19.04 -40.60
CA ALA A 747 16.30 18.90 -41.01
C ALA A 747 17.28 19.17 -39.85
N LYS A 748 16.99 20.14 -38.98
CA LYS A 748 17.80 20.40 -37.77
C LYS A 748 17.74 19.26 -36.76
N LEU A 749 16.56 18.68 -36.53
CA LEU A 749 16.41 17.54 -35.61
C LEU A 749 17.15 16.31 -36.13
N VAL A 750 17.01 16.00 -37.43
CA VAL A 750 17.76 14.91 -38.08
C VAL A 750 19.26 15.18 -38.02
N ALA A 751 19.71 16.40 -38.33
CA ALA A 751 21.13 16.76 -38.27
C ALA A 751 21.72 16.69 -36.85
N ALA A 752 20.91 16.89 -35.81
CA ALA A 752 21.36 16.78 -34.43
C ALA A 752 21.68 15.33 -34.02
N LEU A 753 20.94 14.35 -34.55
CA LEU A 753 21.15 12.93 -34.24
C LEU A 753 22.05 12.22 -35.27
N TRP A 754 21.82 12.50 -36.56
CA TRP A 754 22.49 11.87 -37.70
C TRP A 754 23.07 12.93 -38.65
N PRO A 755 24.12 13.68 -38.22
CA PRO A 755 24.67 14.78 -39.00
C PRO A 755 25.22 14.38 -40.37
N LYS A 756 25.55 13.10 -40.59
CA LYS A 756 26.12 12.58 -41.84
C LYS A 756 25.09 12.08 -42.84
N ASP A 757 23.86 11.82 -42.40
CA ASP A 757 22.85 11.09 -43.18
C ASP A 757 21.57 11.91 -43.41
N VAL A 758 21.62 13.22 -43.15
CA VAL A 758 20.46 14.13 -43.18
C VAL A 758 19.67 14.03 -44.48
N ASP A 759 20.33 14.21 -45.63
CA ASP A 759 19.64 14.20 -46.93
C ASP A 759 19.05 12.83 -47.27
N GLN A 760 19.74 11.74 -46.91
CA GLN A 760 19.28 10.37 -47.14
C GLN A 760 18.05 10.07 -46.29
N ILE A 761 18.09 10.42 -45.00
CA ILE A 761 16.94 10.26 -44.10
C ILE A 761 15.77 11.09 -44.61
N LEU A 762 15.96 12.39 -44.86
CA LEU A 762 14.85 13.26 -45.30
C LEU A 762 14.23 12.83 -46.64
N ALA A 763 14.99 12.22 -47.54
CA ALA A 763 14.48 11.68 -48.80
C ALA A 763 13.46 10.54 -48.60
N HIS A 764 13.60 9.75 -47.53
CA HIS A 764 12.65 8.69 -47.18
C HIS A 764 11.37 9.21 -46.50
N TYR A 765 11.37 10.45 -45.98
CA TYR A 765 10.26 11.03 -45.21
C TYR A 765 9.80 12.38 -45.79
N PRO A 766 9.30 12.43 -47.04
CA PRO A 766 8.86 13.69 -47.65
C PRO A 766 7.61 14.23 -46.93
N LEU A 767 7.67 15.47 -46.44
CA LEU A 767 6.59 16.10 -45.65
C LEU A 767 5.20 16.04 -46.30
N SER A 768 5.12 16.00 -47.63
CA SER A 768 3.86 15.85 -48.38
C SER A 768 3.07 14.59 -47.99
N GLN A 769 3.73 13.52 -47.54
CA GLN A 769 3.11 12.26 -47.12
C GLN A 769 2.53 12.31 -45.69
N TYR A 770 2.70 13.43 -44.97
CA TYR A 770 2.41 13.55 -43.53
C TYR A 770 1.39 14.68 -43.22
N SER A 771 0.37 14.84 -44.08
CA SER A 771 -0.37 16.09 -44.27
C SER A 771 -1.78 16.21 -43.63
N LEU A 772 -2.18 15.33 -42.71
CA LEU A 772 -3.54 15.33 -42.13
C LEU A 772 -3.71 16.16 -40.82
N VAL A 773 -3.19 17.40 -40.71
CA VAL A 773 -3.28 18.37 -39.56
C VAL A 773 -2.06 18.33 -38.60
N PRO A 774 -1.54 19.46 -38.04
CA PRO A 774 -0.13 19.65 -37.63
C PRO A 774 0.38 18.71 -36.53
N PRO A 775 1.51 18.04 -36.78
CA PRO A 775 1.47 16.90 -37.67
C PRO A 775 1.66 15.61 -36.89
N ALA A 776 0.95 14.56 -37.33
CA ALA A 776 1.52 13.23 -37.43
C ALA A 776 2.85 13.37 -38.19
N SER A 777 3.89 13.80 -37.46
CA SER A 777 5.05 14.49 -38.01
C SER A 777 5.97 13.47 -38.64
N ALA A 778 6.56 13.82 -39.79
CA ALA A 778 7.64 13.02 -40.36
C ALA A 778 8.72 12.68 -39.29
N TRP A 779 8.92 13.56 -38.30
CA TRP A 779 9.73 13.28 -37.12
C TRP A 779 9.24 12.11 -36.27
N ALA A 780 7.94 12.06 -35.93
CA ALA A 780 7.34 10.94 -35.23
C ALA A 780 7.44 9.64 -36.05
N GLN A 781 7.28 9.68 -37.37
CA GLN A 781 7.47 8.49 -38.21
C GLN A 781 8.94 8.06 -38.25
N ILE A 782 9.90 8.98 -38.39
CA ILE A 782 11.34 8.70 -38.31
C ILE A 782 11.67 7.98 -37.00
N LEU A 783 11.20 8.52 -35.87
CA LEU A 783 11.43 7.89 -34.57
C LEU A 783 10.70 6.56 -34.42
N SER A 784 9.47 6.43 -34.94
CA SER A 784 8.73 5.15 -34.89
C SER A 784 9.47 4.06 -35.65
N ASP A 785 9.98 4.39 -36.84
CA ASP A 785 10.72 3.45 -37.66
C ASP A 785 12.07 3.09 -37.05
N TYR A 786 12.80 4.10 -36.54
CA TYR A 786 14.12 3.94 -35.97
C TYR A 786 14.13 3.20 -34.63
N ILE A 787 13.17 3.50 -33.74
CA ILE A 787 13.14 2.96 -32.35
C ILE A 787 12.38 1.63 -32.28
N PHE A 788 11.27 1.48 -33.02
CA PHE A 788 10.38 0.32 -32.83
C PHE A 788 10.26 -0.55 -34.09
N VAL A 789 9.77 0.00 -35.21
CA VAL A 789 9.38 -0.81 -36.38
C VAL A 789 10.55 -1.59 -36.96
N CYS A 790 11.66 -0.91 -37.27
CA CYS A 790 12.79 -1.56 -37.91
C CYS A 790 13.61 -2.44 -36.95
N PRO A 791 13.88 -2.03 -35.69
CA PRO A 791 14.49 -2.91 -34.71
C PRO A 791 13.68 -4.19 -34.43
N THR A 792 12.34 -4.11 -34.32
CA THR A 792 11.49 -5.29 -34.08
C THR A 792 11.58 -6.29 -35.24
N ARG A 793 11.69 -5.80 -36.48
CA ARG A 793 11.94 -6.66 -37.65
C ARG A 793 13.31 -7.33 -37.60
N VAL A 794 14.35 -6.62 -37.14
CA VAL A 794 15.69 -7.20 -36.95
C VAL A 794 15.65 -8.29 -35.87
N THR A 795 15.00 -8.03 -34.74
CA THR A 795 14.78 -9.04 -33.69
C THR A 795 14.08 -10.28 -34.26
N SER A 796 13.01 -10.09 -35.04
CA SER A 796 12.29 -11.20 -35.68
C SER A 796 13.16 -12.00 -36.65
N SER A 797 14.07 -11.34 -37.36
CA SER A 797 15.04 -11.99 -38.26
C SER A 797 16.05 -12.82 -37.45
N ILE A 798 16.58 -12.28 -36.36
CA ILE A 798 17.51 -12.99 -35.45
C ILE A 798 16.85 -14.25 -34.88
N LEU A 799 15.60 -14.14 -34.42
CA LEU A 799 14.85 -15.27 -33.85
C LEU A 799 14.58 -16.34 -34.92
N ALA A 800 14.09 -15.95 -36.09
CA ALA A 800 13.79 -16.87 -37.18
C ALA A 800 15.06 -17.57 -37.72
N ASP A 801 16.17 -16.85 -37.90
CA ASP A 801 17.46 -17.43 -38.32
C ASP A 801 18.04 -18.36 -37.24
N GLY A 802 17.74 -18.09 -35.97
CA GLY A 802 18.04 -18.95 -34.82
C GLY A 802 17.13 -20.18 -34.69
N GLY A 803 16.11 -20.30 -35.53
CA GLY A 803 15.19 -21.44 -35.57
C GLY A 803 13.97 -21.34 -34.66
N ALA A 804 13.72 -20.20 -34.01
CA ALA A 804 12.52 -19.99 -33.21
C ALA A 804 11.31 -19.62 -34.07
N ASP A 805 10.13 -20.11 -33.68
CA ASP A 805 8.86 -19.70 -34.27
C ASP A 805 8.48 -18.27 -33.80
N ALA A 806 8.90 -17.27 -34.58
CA ALA A 806 8.60 -15.87 -34.32
C ALA A 806 7.40 -15.37 -35.14
N PHE A 807 6.49 -14.62 -34.56
CA PHE A 807 5.29 -14.09 -35.20
C PHE A 807 5.28 -12.57 -35.09
N LEU A 808 5.50 -11.90 -36.22
CA LEU A 808 5.60 -10.44 -36.27
C LEU A 808 4.24 -9.79 -36.55
N TYR A 809 3.81 -8.83 -35.72
CA TYR A 809 2.61 -8.03 -35.95
C TYR A 809 2.86 -6.52 -36.05
N LYS A 810 1.88 -5.84 -36.63
CA LYS A 810 1.70 -4.39 -36.55
C LYS A 810 0.29 -4.08 -36.10
N PHE A 811 0.14 -3.34 -35.01
CA PHE A 811 -1.16 -2.85 -34.58
C PHE A 811 -1.45 -1.50 -35.27
N ALA A 812 -2.52 -1.46 -36.07
CA ALA A 812 -2.89 -0.31 -36.89
C ALA A 812 -4.27 0.26 -36.54
N TYR A 813 -5.07 -0.46 -35.74
CA TYR A 813 -6.37 -0.01 -35.29
C TYR A 813 -6.27 1.25 -34.42
N VAL A 814 -7.21 2.18 -34.61
CA VAL A 814 -7.34 3.39 -33.77
C VAL A 814 -8.62 3.23 -32.94
N PRO A 815 -8.52 2.96 -31.61
CA PRO A 815 -9.70 2.77 -30.77
C PRO A 815 -10.61 4.00 -30.76
N ASP A 816 -11.93 3.79 -30.79
CA ASP A 816 -12.90 4.88 -30.58
C ASP A 816 -12.90 5.36 -29.13
N CYS A 817 -12.62 4.43 -28.21
CA CYS A 817 -12.55 4.64 -26.77
C CYS A 817 -11.10 4.60 -26.30
N ASP A 818 -10.60 5.75 -25.85
CA ASP A 818 -9.19 5.99 -25.52
C ASP A 818 -9.06 6.86 -24.26
N ILE A 819 -7.86 6.87 -23.64
CA ILE A 819 -7.54 7.76 -22.50
C ILE A 819 -7.45 9.23 -22.90
N PHE A 820 -7.22 9.51 -24.18
CA PHE A 820 -7.18 10.86 -24.72
C PHE A 820 -8.53 11.25 -25.35
N PRO A 821 -8.92 12.54 -25.28
CA PRO A 821 -10.12 13.04 -25.92
C PRO A 821 -10.20 12.67 -27.42
N PRO A 822 -11.40 12.53 -28.01
CA PRO A 822 -11.60 12.17 -29.42
C PRO A 822 -10.75 12.93 -30.43
N ASP A 823 -10.63 14.24 -30.26
CA ASP A 823 -9.85 15.07 -31.18
C ASP A 823 -8.34 14.79 -31.09
N LEU A 824 -7.85 14.32 -29.93
CA LEU A 824 -6.45 14.03 -29.69
C LEU A 824 -6.09 12.58 -30.01
N HIS A 825 -6.87 11.58 -29.60
CA HIS A 825 -6.50 10.18 -29.89
C HIS A 825 -6.54 9.87 -31.40
N LYS A 826 -7.52 10.42 -32.14
CA LYS A 826 -7.59 10.26 -33.60
C LYS A 826 -6.38 10.88 -34.30
N TYR A 827 -5.83 11.94 -33.72
CA TYR A 827 -4.58 12.55 -34.19
C TYR A 827 -3.36 11.68 -33.86
N LEU A 828 -3.31 11.11 -32.65
CA LEU A 828 -2.21 10.24 -32.22
C LEU A 828 -2.16 8.93 -33.04
N GLY A 829 -3.31 8.47 -33.56
CA GLY A 829 -3.43 7.23 -34.33
C GLY A 829 -3.26 5.99 -33.45
N ALA A 830 -2.67 4.93 -33.98
CA ALA A 830 -2.24 3.78 -33.19
C ALA A 830 -0.90 4.13 -32.52
N TYR A 831 -0.97 4.96 -31.49
CA TYR A 831 0.18 5.43 -30.75
C TYR A 831 0.74 4.36 -29.81
N HIS A 832 1.94 4.58 -29.27
CA HIS A 832 2.60 3.64 -28.35
C HIS A 832 1.72 3.31 -27.14
N PHE A 833 1.54 2.02 -26.80
CA PHE A 833 0.67 1.49 -25.75
C PHE A 833 -0.85 1.42 -26.07
N ALA A 834 -1.31 1.94 -27.22
CA ALA A 834 -2.74 1.95 -27.58
C ALA A 834 -3.40 0.56 -27.70
N GLU A 835 -2.62 -0.49 -27.90
CA GLU A 835 -3.08 -1.89 -28.02
C GLU A 835 -3.42 -2.52 -26.67
N ILE A 836 -2.80 -2.07 -25.58
CA ILE A 836 -2.84 -2.77 -24.30
C ILE A 836 -4.23 -2.85 -23.67
N PRO A 837 -5.08 -1.79 -23.70
CA PRO A 837 -6.47 -1.91 -23.24
C PRO A 837 -7.23 -3.02 -23.97
N LEU A 838 -6.97 -3.23 -25.27
CA LEU A 838 -7.61 -4.25 -26.09
C LEU A 838 -7.07 -5.65 -25.77
N VAL A 839 -5.74 -5.78 -25.57
CA VAL A 839 -5.09 -7.04 -25.14
C VAL A 839 -5.69 -7.51 -23.82
N PHE A 840 -5.80 -6.64 -22.81
CA PHE A 840 -6.35 -7.03 -21.51
C PHE A 840 -7.89 -7.13 -21.49
N GLY A 841 -8.58 -6.56 -22.47
CA GLY A 841 -10.05 -6.56 -22.49
C GLY A 841 -10.69 -5.44 -21.67
N ASN A 842 -9.95 -4.38 -21.31
CA ASN A 842 -10.37 -3.38 -20.33
C ASN A 842 -10.54 -2.00 -20.98
N PRO A 843 -11.77 -1.44 -21.06
CA PRO A 843 -11.95 -0.09 -21.56
C PRO A 843 -11.35 0.96 -20.59
N PRO A 844 -10.76 2.05 -21.12
CA PRO A 844 -10.30 3.17 -20.31
C PRO A 844 -11.36 3.75 -19.36
N LEU A 845 -11.01 3.89 -18.07
CA LEU A 845 -11.92 4.34 -17.01
C LEU A 845 -11.68 5.77 -16.50
N ILE A 846 -10.60 6.41 -16.94
CA ILE A 846 -10.13 7.71 -16.42
C ILE A 846 -10.57 8.85 -17.36
N PRO A 847 -10.83 10.09 -16.86
CA PRO A 847 -11.41 11.21 -17.64
C PRO A 847 -10.63 11.56 -18.93
N PRO A 848 -11.30 12.11 -19.97
CA PRO A 848 -12.41 13.06 -19.85
C PRO A 848 -13.81 12.45 -19.71
N VAL A 849 -14.03 11.19 -20.11
CA VAL A 849 -15.29 10.47 -19.92
C VAL A 849 -14.95 8.97 -19.85
N PRO A 850 -15.40 8.20 -18.84
CA PRO A 850 -15.37 6.75 -18.95
C PRO A 850 -16.12 6.35 -20.22
N CYS A 851 -15.41 5.80 -21.20
CA CYS A 851 -15.98 5.47 -22.50
C CYS A 851 -16.42 4.01 -22.53
N THR A 852 -17.46 3.75 -23.33
CA THR A 852 -17.91 2.38 -23.61
C THR A 852 -17.34 1.99 -24.96
N TRP A 853 -16.69 0.82 -25.04
CA TRP A 853 -16.20 0.28 -26.30
C TRP A 853 -17.30 0.19 -27.35
N SER A 854 -16.98 0.71 -28.54
CA SER A 854 -17.78 0.53 -29.74
C SER A 854 -17.84 -0.96 -30.13
N PRO A 855 -18.78 -1.38 -30.98
CA PRO A 855 -18.78 -2.76 -31.49
C PRO A 855 -17.45 -3.15 -32.16
N SER A 856 -16.80 -2.21 -32.85
CA SER A 856 -15.49 -2.40 -33.48
C SER A 856 -14.39 -2.59 -32.44
N ASP A 857 -14.32 -1.73 -31.41
CA ASP A 857 -13.36 -1.88 -30.29
C ASP A 857 -13.50 -3.26 -29.62
N ARG A 858 -14.74 -3.70 -29.36
CA ARG A 858 -15.02 -5.00 -28.75
C ARG A 858 -14.56 -6.16 -29.63
N ASN A 859 -14.84 -6.08 -30.94
CA ASN A 859 -14.46 -7.13 -31.89
C ASN A 859 -12.95 -7.25 -32.01
N VAL A 860 -12.23 -6.12 -32.11
CA VAL A 860 -10.76 -6.11 -32.17
C VAL A 860 -10.18 -6.65 -30.86
N SER A 861 -10.68 -6.20 -29.70
CA SER A 861 -10.23 -6.74 -28.40
C SER A 861 -10.48 -8.25 -28.27
N LEU A 862 -11.65 -8.75 -28.70
CA LEU A 862 -11.94 -10.19 -28.67
C LEU A 862 -10.97 -10.98 -29.57
N ALA A 863 -10.69 -10.48 -30.78
CA ALA A 863 -9.73 -11.11 -31.69
C ALA A 863 -8.31 -11.12 -31.11
N MET A 864 -7.85 -10.01 -30.52
CA MET A 864 -6.54 -9.94 -29.87
C MET A 864 -6.46 -10.87 -28.66
N ARG A 865 -7.46 -10.84 -27.77
CA ARG A 865 -7.50 -11.76 -26.63
C ARG A 865 -7.49 -13.23 -27.05
N HIS A 866 -8.22 -13.57 -28.11
CA HIS A 866 -8.22 -14.93 -28.65
C HIS A 866 -6.81 -15.36 -29.09
N ILE A 867 -6.09 -14.49 -29.80
CA ILE A 867 -4.72 -14.80 -30.25
C ILE A 867 -3.74 -14.87 -29.07
N TRP A 868 -3.75 -13.88 -28.16
CA TRP A 868 -2.81 -13.83 -27.03
C TRP A 868 -3.02 -14.97 -26.04
N THR A 869 -4.28 -15.29 -25.72
CA THR A 869 -4.59 -16.39 -24.80
C THR A 869 -4.44 -17.75 -25.47
N GLY A 870 -4.83 -17.89 -26.74
CA GLY A 870 -4.54 -19.09 -27.54
C GLY A 870 -3.05 -19.39 -27.62
N PHE A 871 -2.22 -18.35 -27.80
CA PHE A 871 -0.78 -18.47 -27.71
C PHE A 871 -0.31 -19.01 -26.36
N ALA A 872 -0.87 -18.52 -25.25
CA ALA A 872 -0.58 -19.06 -23.92
C ALA A 872 -1.02 -20.53 -23.76
N HIS A 873 -2.06 -20.97 -24.46
CA HIS A 873 -2.44 -22.40 -24.56
C HIS A 873 -1.50 -23.23 -25.46
N ALA A 874 -0.33 -22.72 -25.83
CA ALA A 874 0.60 -23.29 -26.80
C ALA A 874 0.03 -23.45 -28.24
N GLU A 875 -1.03 -22.72 -28.59
CA GLU A 875 -1.53 -22.66 -29.96
C GLU A 875 -0.78 -21.56 -30.73
N LEU A 876 -0.03 -21.94 -31.76
CA LEU A 876 0.69 -20.97 -32.58
C LEU A 876 -0.32 -20.07 -33.33
N PRO A 877 -0.04 -18.76 -33.54
CA PRO A 877 -0.93 -17.85 -34.26
C PRO A 877 -1.41 -18.38 -35.62
N SER A 878 -0.55 -19.13 -36.33
CA SER A 878 -0.87 -19.79 -37.61
C SER A 878 -2.02 -20.81 -37.55
N SER A 879 -2.33 -21.34 -36.36
CA SER A 879 -3.45 -22.26 -36.14
C SER A 879 -4.75 -21.54 -35.76
N LEU A 880 -4.65 -20.28 -35.32
CA LEU A 880 -5.77 -19.43 -34.88
C LEU A 880 -6.27 -18.54 -36.01
N VAL A 881 -5.34 -17.96 -36.76
CA VAL A 881 -5.56 -17.01 -37.85
C VAL A 881 -4.51 -17.23 -38.95
N ASP A 882 -4.69 -16.62 -40.12
CA ASP A 882 -3.71 -16.68 -41.22
C ASP A 882 -2.47 -15.79 -40.91
N TRP A 883 -1.74 -16.17 -39.87
CA TRP A 883 -0.54 -15.51 -39.36
C TRP A 883 0.63 -16.51 -39.35
N PRO A 884 1.34 -16.67 -40.48
CA PRO A 884 2.47 -17.58 -40.58
C PRO A 884 3.67 -17.08 -39.76
N ALA A 885 4.54 -18.02 -39.35
CA ALA A 885 5.81 -17.71 -38.72
C ALA A 885 6.70 -16.85 -39.64
N TYR A 886 7.42 -15.93 -39.03
CA TYR A 886 8.35 -15.03 -39.68
C TYR A 886 9.49 -15.81 -40.30
N ASN A 887 9.87 -15.41 -41.51
CA ASN A 887 11.08 -15.87 -42.15
C ASN A 887 11.71 -14.72 -42.94
N THR A 888 13.03 -14.77 -43.08
CA THR A 888 13.82 -13.68 -43.67
C THR A 888 13.59 -13.47 -45.18
N THR A 889 12.92 -14.42 -45.85
CA THR A 889 12.59 -14.38 -47.28
C THR A 889 11.26 -13.67 -47.56
N ALA A 890 10.15 -14.20 -47.04
CA ALA A 890 8.80 -13.68 -47.26
C ALA A 890 8.43 -12.55 -46.28
N ARG A 891 9.12 -12.47 -45.12
CA ARG A 891 8.98 -11.42 -44.10
C ARG A 891 7.50 -11.10 -43.80
N PRO A 892 6.67 -12.10 -43.45
CA PRO A 892 5.25 -11.88 -43.19
C PRO A 892 5.05 -10.97 -41.97
N LEU A 893 4.04 -10.11 -42.03
CA LEU A 893 3.64 -9.19 -40.97
C LEU A 893 2.11 -9.25 -40.85
N TYR A 894 1.60 -9.68 -39.70
CA TYR A 894 0.16 -9.63 -39.45
C TYR A 894 -0.27 -8.23 -39.01
N ILE A 895 -1.17 -7.62 -39.74
CA ILE A 895 -1.71 -6.29 -39.42
C ILE A 895 -3.00 -6.48 -38.62
N ILE A 896 -2.95 -6.04 -37.37
CA ILE A 896 -4.12 -6.01 -36.48
C ILE A 896 -4.85 -4.68 -36.72
N ASP A 897 -6.02 -4.78 -37.31
CA ASP A 897 -6.94 -3.69 -37.60
C ASP A 897 -8.39 -4.20 -37.52
N GLU A 898 -9.39 -3.33 -37.72
CA GLU A 898 -10.80 -3.72 -37.79
C GLU A 898 -11.02 -4.84 -38.84
N ALA A 899 -10.35 -4.71 -39.98
CA ALA A 899 -10.18 -5.78 -40.97
C ALA A 899 -8.70 -6.19 -41.00
N SER A 900 -8.35 -7.13 -40.13
CA SER A 900 -6.97 -7.63 -40.04
C SER A 900 -6.53 -8.30 -41.36
N SER A 901 -5.25 -8.17 -41.69
CA SER A 901 -4.69 -8.62 -42.98
C SER A 901 -3.23 -9.03 -42.84
N LEU A 902 -2.70 -9.69 -43.87
CA LEU A 902 -1.29 -10.09 -43.95
C LEU A 902 -0.54 -9.21 -44.97
N ASP A 903 0.59 -8.64 -44.55
CA ASP A 903 1.54 -7.96 -45.43
C ASP A 903 2.82 -8.80 -45.56
N HIS A 904 3.52 -8.64 -46.67
CA HIS A 904 4.83 -9.25 -46.89
C HIS A 904 5.86 -8.16 -47.13
N ASN A 905 6.89 -8.14 -46.28
CA ASN A 905 8.02 -7.21 -46.39
C ASN A 905 7.64 -5.72 -46.18
N TYR A 906 6.70 -5.45 -45.27
CA TYR A 906 6.35 -4.11 -44.83
C TYR A 906 7.59 -3.26 -44.51
N ARG A 907 7.68 -2.07 -45.14
CA ARG A 907 8.82 -1.14 -45.03
C ARG A 907 10.19 -1.80 -45.27
N GLY A 908 10.25 -2.86 -46.08
CA GLY A 908 11.45 -3.66 -46.36
C GLY A 908 12.72 -2.86 -46.60
N GLN A 909 12.71 -2.06 -47.67
CA GLN A 909 13.85 -1.23 -48.08
C GLN A 909 14.23 -0.17 -47.05
N LEU A 910 13.23 0.42 -46.37
CA LEU A 910 13.46 1.47 -45.38
C LEU A 910 14.11 0.92 -44.12
N CYS A 911 13.68 -0.25 -43.66
CA CYS A 911 14.31 -0.88 -42.51
C CYS A 911 15.67 -1.49 -42.87
N ASP A 912 15.90 -1.89 -44.12
CA ASP A 912 17.24 -2.26 -44.60
C ASP A 912 18.17 -1.03 -44.61
N PHE A 913 17.64 0.15 -44.96
CA PHE A 913 18.34 1.42 -44.81
C PHE A 913 18.68 1.73 -43.34
N TRP A 914 17.71 1.69 -42.44
CA TRP A 914 17.95 1.98 -41.01
C TRP A 914 18.94 1.01 -40.35
N ALA A 915 18.97 -0.25 -40.77
CA ALA A 915 19.95 -1.23 -40.29
C ALA A 915 21.40 -0.86 -40.64
N ASN A 916 21.62 -0.02 -41.66
CA ASN A 916 22.95 0.45 -42.09
C ASN A 916 23.28 1.85 -41.57
N ILE A 917 22.33 2.55 -40.95
CA ILE A 917 22.56 3.87 -40.35
C ILE A 917 23.17 3.66 -38.95
N PRO A 918 24.35 4.25 -38.66
CA PRO A 918 24.96 4.11 -37.35
C PRO A 918 24.07 4.75 -36.26
N PRO A 919 24.18 4.28 -35.00
CA PRO A 919 23.51 4.93 -33.87
C PRO A 919 23.87 6.42 -33.80
N PRO A 920 22.96 7.28 -33.31
CA PRO A 920 23.17 8.72 -33.19
C PRO A 920 24.50 9.07 -32.51
N SER A 921 25.19 10.08 -33.01
CA SER A 921 26.53 10.47 -32.52
C SER A 921 26.57 10.88 -31.04
N VAL A 922 25.42 11.18 -30.43
CA VAL A 922 25.35 11.55 -29.01
C VAL A 922 25.46 10.34 -28.07
N ILE A 923 25.22 9.12 -28.57
CA ILE A 923 25.48 7.88 -27.83
C ILE A 923 27.01 7.60 -27.77
N ALA A 924 27.79 8.17 -28.69
CA ALA A 924 29.24 7.98 -28.78
C ALA A 924 30.07 8.95 -27.92
N ASP A 925 29.58 10.16 -27.64
CA ASP A 925 30.29 11.18 -26.85
C ASP A 925 29.68 11.34 -25.44
N SER A 926 30.07 10.46 -24.53
CA SER A 926 29.66 10.43 -23.11
C SER A 926 30.12 11.62 -22.25
N HIS A 927 30.60 12.70 -22.86
CA HIS A 927 31.16 13.88 -22.16
C HIS A 927 30.25 15.13 -22.20
N ALA A 928 29.09 15.08 -22.85
CA ALA A 928 28.28 16.25 -23.14
C ALA A 928 26.94 16.35 -22.37
N LEU A 929 26.87 15.91 -21.11
CA LEU A 929 25.68 16.01 -20.22
C LEU A 929 25.28 17.46 -19.83
N ALA A 930 25.66 18.48 -20.61
CA ALA A 930 25.45 19.89 -20.25
C ALA A 930 25.32 20.85 -21.45
N ARG A 931 24.51 20.54 -22.48
CA ARG A 931 24.12 21.55 -23.48
C ARG A 931 22.65 21.47 -23.88
N PRO A 932 21.82 22.48 -23.50
CA PRO A 932 20.36 22.49 -23.72
C PRO A 932 19.98 22.82 -25.18
N ALA A 933 20.71 22.29 -26.17
CA ALA A 933 20.62 22.73 -27.56
C ALA A 933 19.31 22.29 -28.23
N LEU A 934 18.77 21.11 -27.88
CA LEU A 934 17.53 20.62 -28.49
C LEU A 934 16.30 21.34 -27.93
N LEU A 935 16.28 21.60 -26.62
CA LEU A 935 15.24 22.39 -25.95
C LEU A 935 15.30 23.87 -26.36
N GLN A 936 16.46 24.48 -26.55
CA GLN A 936 16.56 25.88 -27.02
C GLN A 936 16.03 26.07 -28.46
N ALA A 937 16.11 25.06 -29.32
CA ALA A 937 15.51 25.14 -30.66
C ALA A 937 13.97 25.15 -30.63
N LEU A 938 13.35 24.67 -29.53
CA LEU A 938 11.91 24.48 -29.40
C LEU A 938 11.29 25.26 -28.22
N ALA A 939 12.05 25.89 -27.32
CA ALA A 939 11.52 26.51 -26.10
C ALA A 939 11.69 28.04 -26.06
N THR A 940 10.57 28.71 -25.77
CA THR A 940 10.56 30.02 -25.10
C THR A 940 9.60 29.91 -23.91
N SER A 941 10.13 30.09 -22.69
CA SER A 941 9.50 30.02 -21.35
C SER A 941 9.59 28.67 -20.59
N PRO A 942 10.32 28.63 -19.46
CA PRO A 942 10.41 27.47 -18.55
C PRO A 942 9.11 27.10 -17.83
N GLU A 943 8.13 28.00 -17.74
CA GLU A 943 6.94 27.80 -16.87
C GLU A 943 5.92 26.81 -17.44
N HIS A 944 5.94 26.54 -18.76
CA HIS A 944 5.03 25.57 -19.39
C HIS A 944 5.52 24.12 -19.32
N ILE A 945 6.81 23.88 -19.06
CA ILE A 945 7.41 22.54 -19.04
C ILE A 945 6.93 21.74 -17.81
N LEU A 946 6.68 22.41 -16.68
CA LEU A 946 6.21 21.78 -15.44
C LEU A 946 4.74 21.31 -15.51
N ALA A 947 3.93 21.86 -16.42
CA ALA A 947 2.53 21.45 -16.60
C ALA A 947 2.39 20.21 -17.52
N LEU A 948 3.43 19.85 -18.27
CA LEU A 948 3.43 18.73 -19.23
C LEU A 948 4.19 17.48 -18.73
N ILE A 949 4.91 17.59 -17.60
CA ILE A 949 5.61 16.47 -16.93
C ILE A 949 4.75 15.84 -15.81
N GLY A 950 3.47 16.24 -15.71
CA GLY A 950 2.48 15.49 -14.95
C GLY A 950 2.17 14.20 -15.69
#